data_AF-A0A177WGU5-F1
#
_entry.id   AF-A0A177WGU5-F1
#
_cell.length_a   1.000
_cell.length_b   1.000
_cell.length_c   1.000
_cell.angle_alpha   90.00
_cell.angle_beta   90.00
_cell.angle_gamma   90.00
#
_symmetry.space_group_name_H-M   'P 1'
#
loop_
_entity.id
_entity.type
_entity.pdbx_description
1 polymer ?
#
loop_
_entity_poly.entity_id
_entity_poly.type
_entity_poly.pdbx_seq_one_letter_code
_entity_poly.pdbx_strand_id
1 'polypeptide(L)'
;MTKEHLHHVKQPLSETAIFIRVCDNAHLLLFSKEVAIPSFEKYYKTKTYSPASQTHYKKSTKFYAESVNADQDCDIKPTALGVTKSIRELLCHYLQVVPYDSLAINQTLETQGPIVQDDQNLIKDINQQLAVAPLFDLGIQIEELFLDGMPDIVSVAIKMHIVDSYHQPQTHIGFQSQLAERSAESNRTFVWQHGLHHEFKNVAAISERVAIFEVIQENEATFAYTELKLFKFQKNKVFGINDGLHVLELRFVKKPDTNLCKSSVNNNGELKNQILVRIYNPKHGTPPHKKCVSMISKSSIPCDSWISVPWKPDQPYNREMFTIVIDGARFLPPNTTATQVFAKIYNSKFQPIKRCTEMITPIHLDSPACFPIYDFSQCFEGSNYDPTAMIVFQIMTVDSSTRRKRLVGTAALNLFVDISTGEQPESRSTTDTVLMNHGAFQIPLYATALLHNTRLIMSKIQKLNRVPCASLLIRILFWKDNQIKLIKITILILEPQIKPLMYNQKQYFSDPFCKPTTYEEMQFEAVTNESRSFTIRDRLLSLPSISKVAKQGDDALNLWVTQFLAIDQSYEQIPMSYDYICQYDPSYGFQISIDGAFNLGVKGYTCCVVSLCPPANYYHTESCDENTSSDCIDAADSKFYDNIVFIKELDMSSFARQPIWKDGFHWYRGRTASQMYAIIHLFSVSLQNKSWTRQSQGWAVLPIFQKTVISMGCFQLPLFEHNPPRSFLNALTKSKDLANLLKLSQDQKDIRLTSKASSVVVRLCDSRRSDELQLDLKHAKPDFLGENPEKFLPSGTSPMISKLIPKNVSELEFVKAMRTALAEGEAKQFKSGWH
;
A
#
# COMPACT_ATOMS: atom_id res chain seq x y z
N MET A 1 2.38 -47.28 18.51
CA MET A 1 1.44 -47.84 19.52
C MET A 1 2.10 -49.03 20.22
N THR A 2 2.23 -49.00 21.55
CA THR A 2 2.73 -50.09 22.41
C THR A 2 1.60 -51.05 22.81
N LYS A 3 1.96 -52.28 23.20
CA LYS A 3 1.08 -53.44 23.47
C LYS A 3 0.02 -53.24 24.57
N GLU A 4 0.08 -52.16 25.35
CA GLU A 4 -0.78 -51.96 26.53
C GLU A 4 -2.19 -51.43 26.22
N HIS A 5 -2.46 -50.90 25.03
CA HIS A 5 -3.76 -50.28 24.71
C HIS A 5 -4.87 -51.25 24.24
N LEU A 6 -4.59 -52.55 24.08
CA LEU A 6 -5.56 -53.51 23.52
C LEU A 6 -6.44 -54.21 24.57
N HIS A 7 -6.19 -54.02 25.87
CA HIS A 7 -6.91 -54.79 26.91
C HIS A 7 -8.26 -54.20 27.37
N HIS A 8 -8.67 -53.02 26.89
CA HIS A 8 -9.89 -52.34 27.39
C HIS A 8 -11.14 -52.38 26.50
N VAL A 9 -11.16 -53.18 25.42
CA VAL A 9 -12.37 -53.34 24.59
C VAL A 9 -13.05 -54.67 24.92
N LYS A 10 -13.92 -54.69 25.95
CA LYS A 10 -14.87 -55.78 26.23
C LYS A 10 -16.28 -55.43 25.74
N GLN A 11 -16.42 -55.13 24.46
CA GLN A 11 -17.73 -55.12 23.78
C GLN A 11 -17.60 -55.80 22.40
N PRO A 12 -18.62 -56.54 21.94
CA PRO A 12 -18.59 -57.15 20.62
C PRO A 12 -18.64 -56.02 19.57
N LEU A 13 -17.53 -55.81 18.88
CA LEU A 13 -17.45 -54.92 17.74
C LEU A 13 -18.41 -55.45 16.64
N SER A 14 -19.32 -54.59 16.19
CA SER A 14 -20.18 -54.85 15.02
C SER A 14 -19.33 -55.18 13.79
N GLU A 15 -19.94 -55.83 12.80
CA GLU A 15 -19.34 -56.52 11.63
C GLU A 15 -18.35 -55.73 10.73
N THR A 16 -18.02 -54.49 11.08
CA THR A 16 -17.17 -53.58 10.33
C THR A 16 -16.07 -52.97 11.21
N ALA A 17 -15.15 -53.80 11.71
CA ALA A 17 -13.90 -53.30 12.30
C ALA A 17 -12.81 -53.29 11.22
N ILE A 18 -12.35 -52.10 10.81
CA ILE A 18 -11.23 -51.90 9.88
C ILE A 18 -9.99 -51.54 10.72
N PHE A 19 -8.92 -52.34 10.59
CA PHE A 19 -7.62 -52.04 11.20
C PHE A 19 -6.70 -51.37 10.18
N ILE A 20 -6.16 -50.20 10.51
CA ILE A 20 -5.22 -49.47 9.67
C ILE A 20 -3.89 -49.34 10.41
N ARG A 21 -2.80 -49.83 9.81
CA ARG A 21 -1.43 -49.56 10.24
C ARG A 21 -0.79 -48.59 9.26
N VAL A 22 -0.39 -47.43 9.74
CA VAL A 22 0.39 -46.45 8.97
C VAL A 22 1.86 -46.83 9.12
N CYS A 23 2.54 -47.06 8.00
CA CYS A 23 3.99 -47.19 7.92
C CYS A 23 4.53 -46.04 7.06
N ASP A 24 5.71 -45.53 7.40
CA ASP A 24 6.26 -44.23 6.96
C ASP A 24 6.52 -44.04 5.45
N ASN A 25 6.11 -44.98 4.59
CA ASN A 25 6.12 -44.84 3.13
C ASN A 25 4.79 -45.33 2.55
N ALA A 26 3.86 -44.38 2.40
CA ALA A 26 2.70 -44.31 1.50
C ALA A 26 2.07 -45.62 0.93
N HIS A 27 1.80 -46.62 1.76
CA HIS A 27 0.89 -47.71 1.40
C HIS A 27 -0.17 -47.91 2.48
N LEU A 28 -1.44 -47.77 2.08
CA LEU A 28 -2.60 -48.03 2.93
C LEU A 28 -3.04 -49.48 2.71
N LEU A 29 -3.02 -50.31 3.76
CA LEU A 29 -3.58 -51.66 3.72
C LEU A 29 -4.93 -51.66 4.43
N LEU A 30 -6.00 -51.93 3.67
CA LEU A 30 -7.36 -52.14 4.16
C LEU A 30 -7.60 -53.64 4.31
N PHE A 31 -8.08 -54.05 5.47
CA PHE A 31 -8.44 -55.43 5.75
C PHE A 31 -9.95 -55.52 5.97
N SER A 32 -10.65 -56.32 5.15
CA SER A 32 -11.97 -56.85 5.52
C SER A 32 -11.78 -58.12 6.34
N LYS A 33 -12.70 -58.39 7.27
CA LYS A 33 -12.65 -59.55 8.17
C LYS A 33 -12.58 -60.89 7.41
N GLU A 34 -13.05 -60.93 6.17
CA GLU A 34 -13.09 -62.13 5.33
C GLU A 34 -11.76 -62.46 4.63
N VAL A 35 -10.84 -61.50 4.49
CA VAL A 35 -9.54 -61.72 3.81
C VAL A 35 -8.36 -61.69 4.79
N ALA A 36 -8.56 -61.14 5.98
CA ALA A 36 -7.46 -60.78 6.86
C ALA A 36 -7.01 -61.87 7.85
N ILE A 37 -7.80 -62.91 8.14
CA ILE A 37 -7.43 -63.86 9.20
C ILE A 37 -6.54 -65.01 8.68
N PRO A 38 -6.78 -65.64 7.51
CA PRO A 38 -5.95 -66.76 7.07
C PRO A 38 -4.54 -66.36 6.60
N SER A 39 -4.39 -65.15 6.04
CA SER A 39 -3.12 -64.67 5.47
C SER A 39 -2.18 -64.08 6.52
N PHE A 40 -2.72 -63.51 7.59
CA PHE A 40 -1.95 -62.84 8.65
C PHE A 40 -1.33 -63.86 9.65
N GLU A 41 -1.99 -65.00 9.89
CA GLU A 41 -1.42 -66.10 10.70
C GLU A 41 -0.25 -66.82 10.01
N LYS A 42 -0.22 -66.86 8.67
CA LYS A 42 0.87 -67.49 7.90
C LYS A 42 2.14 -66.63 7.89
N TYR A 43 2.01 -65.31 7.98
CA TYR A 43 3.14 -64.37 7.93
C TYR A 43 3.88 -64.22 9.27
N TYR A 44 3.20 -64.39 10.40
CA TYR A 44 3.80 -64.23 11.73
C TYR A 44 4.33 -65.51 12.39
N LYS A 45 4.07 -66.70 11.82
CA LYS A 45 4.63 -67.96 12.33
C LYS A 45 6.07 -68.26 11.89
N THR A 46 6.70 -67.42 11.06
CA THR A 46 8.00 -67.76 10.44
C THR A 46 9.16 -66.77 10.66
N LYS A 47 9.07 -65.80 11.58
CA LYS A 47 10.24 -64.98 11.95
C LYS A 47 10.35 -64.73 13.45
N THR A 48 10.97 -65.66 14.15
CA THR A 48 11.82 -65.36 15.32
C THR A 48 13.08 -64.68 14.83
N TYR A 49 13.49 -63.50 15.33
CA TYR A 49 14.91 -63.16 15.48
C TYR A 49 15.17 -62.00 16.45
N SER A 50 16.33 -62.13 17.10
CA SER A 50 16.82 -61.49 18.33
C SER A 50 17.41 -60.08 18.13
N PRO A 51 17.59 -59.28 19.20
CA PRO A 51 18.13 -57.93 19.13
C PRO A 51 19.66 -57.91 19.28
N ALA A 52 20.39 -57.67 18.19
CA ALA A 52 21.78 -57.24 18.24
C ALA A 52 22.19 -56.49 16.96
N SER A 53 23.05 -55.48 17.13
CA SER A 53 23.81 -54.70 16.14
C SER A 53 23.11 -53.53 15.42
N GLN A 54 23.38 -52.33 15.96
CA GLN A 54 23.52 -51.08 15.21
C GLN A 54 24.74 -51.18 14.29
N THR A 55 24.64 -50.75 13.03
CA THR A 55 25.57 -49.83 12.33
C THR A 55 25.22 -49.67 10.84
N HIS A 56 25.37 -48.43 10.36
CA HIS A 56 25.47 -47.92 8.98
C HIS A 56 25.12 -48.82 7.77
N TYR A 57 24.25 -48.33 6.86
CA TYR A 57 24.56 -48.33 5.42
C TYR A 57 23.79 -47.25 4.65
N LYS A 58 24.53 -46.54 3.79
CA LYS A 58 24.11 -45.60 2.75
C LYS A 58 23.62 -46.34 1.49
N LYS A 59 22.79 -45.64 0.71
CA LYS A 59 22.55 -45.73 -0.76
C LYS A 59 21.59 -46.79 -1.32
N SER A 60 20.80 -46.25 -2.27
CA SER A 60 20.26 -46.81 -3.51
C SER A 60 19.18 -47.90 -3.43
N THR A 61 17.94 -47.48 -3.61
CA THR A 61 16.87 -48.33 -4.14
C THR A 61 16.77 -48.08 -5.65
N LYS A 62 17.42 -48.93 -6.46
CA LYS A 62 17.05 -49.16 -7.85
C LYS A 62 15.81 -50.06 -7.82
N PHE A 63 14.68 -49.59 -8.33
CA PHE A 63 13.58 -50.48 -8.70
C PHE A 63 13.81 -50.97 -10.13
N TYR A 64 13.99 -52.28 -10.27
CA TYR A 64 13.86 -52.99 -11.55
C TYR A 64 12.37 -53.01 -11.91
N ALA A 65 12.03 -52.45 -13.07
CA ALA A 65 10.77 -52.72 -13.73
C ALA A 65 10.98 -53.95 -14.63
N GLU A 66 10.51 -55.11 -14.18
CA GLU A 66 10.34 -56.25 -15.08
C GLU A 66 8.92 -56.22 -15.65
N SER A 67 8.86 -56.05 -16.97
CA SER A 67 7.69 -56.21 -17.80
C SER A 67 7.23 -57.67 -17.77
N VAL A 68 6.06 -57.93 -17.19
CA VAL A 68 5.36 -59.20 -17.42
C VAL A 68 4.59 -59.06 -18.73
N ASN A 69 5.08 -59.76 -19.75
CA ASN A 69 4.38 -59.96 -21.01
C ASN A 69 3.06 -60.68 -20.75
N ALA A 70 1.99 -60.14 -21.32
CA ALA A 70 0.73 -60.85 -21.50
C ALA A 70 0.95 -61.94 -22.55
N ASP A 71 0.93 -63.19 -22.13
CA ASP A 71 0.49 -64.37 -22.90
C ASP A 71 0.75 -65.61 -22.04
N GLN A 72 -0.26 -66.04 -21.28
CA GLN A 72 -0.52 -67.46 -20.96
C GLN A 72 -1.80 -67.59 -20.13
N ASP A 73 -2.66 -68.49 -20.59
CA ASP A 73 -3.99 -68.81 -20.08
C ASP A 73 -4.01 -69.13 -18.58
N CYS A 74 -4.95 -68.51 -17.86
CA CYS A 74 -5.57 -69.13 -16.69
C CYS A 74 -7.06 -68.74 -16.65
N ASP A 75 -7.88 -69.73 -17.01
CA ASP A 75 -9.33 -69.77 -16.91
C ASP A 75 -9.82 -69.41 -15.50
N ILE A 76 -10.46 -68.24 -15.36
CA ILE A 76 -11.48 -68.03 -14.32
C ILE A 76 -12.68 -67.33 -14.98
N LYS A 77 -13.79 -68.06 -15.10
CA LYS A 77 -15.06 -67.56 -15.63
C LYS A 77 -15.67 -66.47 -14.73
N PRO A 78 -16.30 -65.44 -15.31
CA PRO A 78 -16.87 -64.32 -14.58
C PRO A 78 -18.25 -64.68 -14.01
N THR A 79 -18.50 -64.39 -12.73
CA THR A 79 -19.86 -64.26 -12.21
C THR A 79 -20.03 -62.88 -11.57
N ALA A 80 -21.01 -62.16 -12.12
CA ALA A 80 -21.34 -60.77 -11.93
C ALA A 80 -21.48 -60.29 -10.48
N LEU A 81 -20.77 -59.21 -10.13
CA LEU A 81 -21.36 -58.09 -9.40
C LEU A 81 -21.02 -56.81 -10.16
N GLY A 82 -22.05 -56.20 -10.74
CA GLY A 82 -21.92 -55.04 -11.61
C GLY A 82 -21.44 -53.80 -10.86
N VAL A 83 -20.25 -53.32 -11.24
CA VAL A 83 -19.85 -51.92 -11.08
C VAL A 83 -19.24 -51.49 -12.40
N THR A 84 -20.11 -51.05 -13.32
CA THR A 84 -19.71 -50.47 -14.59
C THR A 84 -19.26 -49.02 -14.39
N LYS A 85 -18.06 -48.73 -14.89
CA LYS A 85 -17.71 -47.46 -15.57
C LYS A 85 -17.75 -46.18 -14.71
N SER A 86 -16.81 -46.00 -13.77
CA SER A 86 -16.54 -44.67 -13.15
C SER A 86 -15.14 -44.47 -12.55
N ILE A 87 -14.15 -45.31 -12.89
CA ILE A 87 -12.76 -45.10 -12.40
C ILE A 87 -11.80 -44.73 -13.53
N ARG A 88 -12.07 -45.16 -14.76
CA ARG A 88 -11.23 -44.82 -15.93
C ARG A 88 -11.43 -43.38 -16.42
N GLU A 89 -12.61 -42.80 -16.19
CA GLU A 89 -12.88 -41.38 -16.50
C GLU A 89 -12.36 -40.44 -15.41
N LEU A 90 -12.20 -40.91 -14.16
CA LEU A 90 -11.71 -40.09 -13.04
C LEU A 90 -10.18 -39.88 -13.06
N LEU A 91 -9.44 -40.75 -13.75
CA LEU A 91 -7.96 -40.73 -13.76
C LEU A 91 -7.36 -39.92 -14.93
N CYS A 92 -8.14 -39.53 -15.93
CA CYS A 92 -7.63 -38.75 -17.07
C CYS A 92 -7.72 -37.22 -16.88
N HIS A 93 -8.28 -36.73 -15.76
CA HIS A 93 -8.44 -35.29 -15.53
C HIS A 93 -7.41 -34.67 -14.57
N TYR A 94 -6.57 -35.47 -13.90
CA TYR A 94 -5.76 -34.99 -12.77
C TYR A 94 -4.23 -34.96 -12.96
N LEU A 95 -3.72 -35.30 -14.15
CA LEU A 95 -2.27 -35.30 -14.40
C LEU A 95 -1.96 -34.61 -15.74
N GLN A 96 -1.95 -33.27 -15.73
CA GLN A 96 -1.26 -32.48 -16.75
C GLN A 96 0.01 -31.87 -16.14
N VAL A 97 1.11 -32.62 -16.23
CA VAL A 97 2.47 -32.12 -16.09
C VAL A 97 3.05 -32.07 -17.50
N VAL A 98 3.39 -30.87 -17.98
CA VAL A 98 4.12 -30.68 -19.24
C VAL A 98 5.59 -30.46 -18.92
N PRO A 99 6.53 -31.23 -19.48
CA PRO A 99 7.96 -30.96 -19.36
C PRO A 99 8.46 -30.04 -20.48
N TYR A 100 9.42 -29.19 -20.10
CA TYR A 100 10.38 -28.53 -20.98
C TYR A 100 11.39 -29.57 -21.52
N ASP A 101 11.73 -29.50 -22.80
CA ASP A 101 13.14 -29.51 -23.23
C ASP A 101 13.32 -29.11 -24.71
N SER A 102 14.42 -28.38 -24.93
CA SER A 102 14.93 -27.78 -26.15
C SER A 102 15.72 -28.76 -27.04
N LEU A 103 15.72 -28.59 -28.38
CA LEU A 103 16.92 -28.34 -29.20
C LEU A 103 16.61 -28.14 -30.69
N ALA A 104 17.43 -27.29 -31.32
CA ALA A 104 17.37 -26.80 -32.71
C ALA A 104 17.76 -27.83 -33.77
N ILE A 105 17.37 -27.58 -35.05
CA ILE A 105 18.16 -27.79 -36.28
C ILE A 105 17.61 -26.85 -37.39
N ASN A 106 18.52 -26.10 -38.03
CA ASN A 106 18.34 -25.29 -39.23
C ASN A 106 18.24 -26.15 -40.50
N GLN A 107 17.53 -25.68 -41.54
CA GLN A 107 17.90 -25.66 -42.99
C GLN A 107 16.63 -25.54 -43.88
N THR A 108 16.34 -24.37 -44.44
CA THR A 108 16.59 -23.88 -45.84
C THR A 108 15.49 -24.15 -46.87
N LEU A 109 15.06 -23.02 -47.47
CA LEU A 109 14.79 -22.73 -48.88
C LEU A 109 13.42 -23.07 -49.51
N GLU A 110 12.85 -21.97 -50.02
CA GLU A 110 12.17 -21.79 -51.30
C GLU A 110 10.79 -22.41 -51.52
N THR A 111 9.81 -21.54 -51.69
CA THR A 111 9.01 -21.50 -52.93
C THR A 111 8.31 -20.15 -53.08
N GLN A 112 8.55 -19.53 -54.23
CA GLN A 112 7.91 -18.32 -54.71
C GLN A 112 6.44 -18.58 -55.06
N GLY A 113 5.57 -17.60 -54.80
CA GLY A 113 4.20 -17.50 -55.32
C GLY A 113 3.82 -16.02 -55.46
N PRO A 114 3.05 -15.63 -56.49
CA PRO A 114 3.01 -14.26 -57.00
C PRO A 114 2.24 -13.31 -56.08
N ILE A 115 2.80 -12.12 -55.91
CA ILE A 115 2.15 -10.98 -55.26
C ILE A 115 0.96 -10.56 -56.11
N VAL A 116 -0.24 -10.68 -55.55
CA VAL A 116 -1.50 -10.29 -56.18
C VAL A 116 -1.56 -8.76 -56.23
N GLN A 117 -1.90 -8.22 -57.40
CA GLN A 117 -1.96 -6.79 -57.73
C GLN A 117 -2.94 -5.98 -56.85
N ASP A 118 -3.82 -6.65 -56.12
CA ASP A 118 -4.79 -6.03 -55.20
C ASP A 118 -4.15 -5.53 -53.89
N ASP A 119 -3.04 -6.11 -53.44
CA ASP A 119 -2.33 -5.63 -52.25
C ASP A 119 -1.57 -4.33 -52.51
N GLN A 120 -1.11 -4.08 -53.75
CA GLN A 120 -0.47 -2.81 -54.08
C GLN A 120 -1.47 -1.66 -54.13
N ASN A 121 -2.70 -1.90 -54.59
CA ASN A 121 -3.74 -0.87 -54.56
C ASN A 121 -4.28 -0.66 -53.15
N LEU A 122 -4.37 -1.70 -52.32
CA LEU A 122 -4.72 -1.55 -50.90
C LEU A 122 -3.64 -0.80 -50.12
N ILE A 123 -2.36 -1.06 -50.39
CA ILE A 123 -1.23 -0.32 -49.81
C ILE A 123 -1.20 1.12 -50.34
N LYS A 124 -1.56 1.36 -51.60
CA LYS A 124 -1.66 2.71 -52.18
C LYS A 124 -2.85 3.49 -51.63
N ASP A 125 -3.99 2.83 -51.38
CA ASP A 125 -5.18 3.41 -50.75
C ASP A 125 -4.97 3.65 -49.25
N ILE A 126 -4.27 2.76 -48.53
CA ILE A 126 -3.85 2.99 -47.14
C ILE A 126 -2.86 4.16 -47.05
N ASN A 127 -1.94 4.27 -48.02
CA ASN A 127 -0.99 5.38 -48.08
C ASN A 127 -1.63 6.69 -48.59
N GLN A 128 -2.71 6.65 -49.38
CA GLN A 128 -3.49 7.82 -49.80
C GLN A 128 -4.56 8.23 -48.77
N GLN A 129 -5.01 7.33 -47.90
CA GLN A 129 -5.94 7.62 -46.78
C GLN A 129 -5.23 8.06 -45.49
N LEU A 130 -3.90 7.97 -45.40
CA LEU A 130 -3.07 8.63 -44.37
C LEU A 130 -2.96 10.14 -44.65
N ALA A 131 -4.12 10.81 -44.68
CA ALA A 131 -4.22 12.25 -44.68
C ALA A 131 -3.82 12.78 -43.29
N VAL A 132 -2.62 13.37 -43.22
CA VAL A 132 -2.06 14.20 -42.14
C VAL A 132 -1.92 13.48 -40.79
N ALA A 133 -0.69 13.06 -40.46
CA ALA A 133 -0.35 12.60 -39.11
C ALA A 133 -0.81 13.63 -38.06
N PRO A 134 -1.56 13.20 -37.02
CA PRO A 134 -2.10 14.12 -36.03
C PRO A 134 -0.95 14.85 -35.32
N LEU A 135 -1.10 16.16 -35.18
CA LEU A 135 -0.11 17.04 -34.55
C LEU A 135 -0.39 17.16 -33.06
N PHE A 136 0.64 16.98 -32.23
CA PHE A 136 0.57 17.11 -30.78
C PHE A 136 1.52 18.19 -30.26
N ASP A 137 1.08 18.90 -29.23
CA ASP A 137 1.99 19.67 -28.38
C ASP A 137 2.56 18.73 -27.32
N LEU A 138 3.87 18.77 -27.11
CA LEU A 138 4.62 17.85 -26.26
C LEU A 138 5.47 18.64 -25.27
N GLY A 139 5.24 18.44 -23.98
CA GLY A 139 6.10 18.92 -22.92
C GLY A 139 7.07 17.82 -22.49
N ILE A 140 8.35 18.14 -22.36
CA ILE A 140 9.37 17.26 -21.83
C ILE A 140 10.02 17.94 -20.64
N GLN A 141 10.10 17.25 -19.52
CA GLN A 141 10.73 17.72 -18.29
C GLN A 141 11.75 16.68 -17.83
N ILE A 142 13.01 17.09 -17.70
CA ILE A 142 14.04 16.27 -17.06
C ILE A 142 13.92 16.48 -15.55
N GLU A 143 13.60 15.41 -14.86
CA GLU A 143 13.41 15.45 -13.41
C GLU A 143 14.74 15.21 -12.69
N GLU A 144 15.54 14.27 -13.19
CA GLU A 144 16.82 13.90 -12.55
C GLU A 144 17.75 13.16 -13.52
N LEU A 145 19.06 13.33 -13.32
CA LEU A 145 20.11 12.57 -14.00
C LEU A 145 21.01 11.92 -12.93
N PHE A 146 21.14 10.60 -13.00
CA PHE A 146 21.91 9.79 -12.08
C PHE A 146 23.12 9.17 -12.79
N LEU A 147 24.33 9.46 -12.31
CA LEU A 147 25.60 8.90 -12.79
C LEU A 147 26.39 8.38 -11.58
N ASP A 148 26.53 7.06 -11.47
CA ASP A 148 27.29 6.39 -10.41
C ASP A 148 28.68 5.96 -10.90
N GLY A 149 29.66 5.98 -10.01
CA GLY A 149 31.05 5.60 -10.30
C GLY A 149 31.83 6.58 -11.18
N MET A 150 31.35 7.81 -11.37
CA MET A 150 32.01 8.85 -12.18
C MET A 150 32.28 10.14 -11.38
N PRO A 151 33.12 10.10 -10.33
CA PRO A 151 33.37 11.25 -9.46
C PRO A 151 33.99 12.45 -10.20
N ASP A 152 34.71 12.23 -11.30
CA ASP A 152 35.42 13.29 -12.02
C ASP A 152 34.49 14.20 -12.87
N ILE A 153 33.24 13.79 -13.08
CA ILE A 153 32.25 14.59 -13.81
C ILE A 153 31.57 15.54 -12.83
N VAL A 154 31.94 16.83 -12.88
CA VAL A 154 31.44 17.86 -11.96
C VAL A 154 30.18 18.57 -12.50
N SER A 155 30.04 18.63 -13.82
CA SER A 155 28.93 19.28 -14.52
C SER A 155 28.62 18.59 -15.84
N VAL A 156 27.34 18.65 -16.25
CA VAL A 156 26.83 18.00 -17.46
C VAL A 156 25.73 18.82 -18.12
N ALA A 157 25.61 18.74 -19.43
CA ALA A 157 24.46 19.26 -20.18
C ALA A 157 23.71 18.10 -20.85
N ILE A 158 22.41 18.28 -21.08
CA ILE A 158 21.58 17.36 -21.87
C ILE A 158 21.27 18.03 -23.20
N LYS A 159 21.57 17.33 -24.29
CA LYS A 159 21.12 17.67 -25.63
C LYS A 159 20.08 16.65 -26.06
N MET A 160 18.93 17.12 -26.51
CA MET A 160 17.83 16.27 -26.92
C MET A 160 17.43 16.56 -28.36
N HIS A 161 17.21 15.51 -29.14
CA HIS A 161 16.75 15.60 -30.53
C HIS A 161 15.58 14.65 -30.78
N ILE A 162 14.59 15.10 -31.56
CA ILE A 162 13.52 14.25 -32.08
C ILE A 162 13.90 13.78 -33.48
N VAL A 163 13.86 12.47 -33.72
CA VAL A 163 14.23 11.86 -35.01
C VAL A 163 13.19 10.83 -35.46
N ASP A 164 13.09 10.66 -36.78
CA ASP A 164 12.32 9.59 -37.43
C ASP A 164 13.30 8.49 -37.91
N SER A 165 12.96 7.21 -37.73
CA SER A 165 13.88 6.09 -37.99
C SER A 165 14.20 5.85 -39.48
N TYR A 166 13.44 6.47 -40.40
CA TYR A 166 13.68 6.39 -41.84
C TYR A 166 13.45 7.75 -42.51
N HIS A 167 14.57 8.37 -42.93
CA HIS A 167 14.75 9.48 -43.90
C HIS A 167 15.49 10.70 -43.30
N GLN A 168 16.37 11.26 -44.15
CA GLN A 168 17.35 12.31 -43.87
C GLN A 168 16.83 13.52 -43.06
N PRO A 169 17.74 14.24 -42.35
CA PRO A 169 17.38 15.28 -41.39
C PRO A 169 16.73 16.47 -42.12
N GLN A 170 15.41 16.53 -42.08
CA GLN A 170 14.71 17.78 -42.25
C GLN A 170 14.22 18.22 -40.86
N THR A 171 14.75 19.37 -40.46
CA THR A 171 14.44 20.15 -39.25
C THR A 171 14.71 19.43 -37.92
N HIS A 172 15.91 19.63 -37.36
CA HIS A 172 16.25 19.25 -35.99
C HIS A 172 15.32 19.94 -34.99
N ILE A 173 14.24 19.28 -34.57
CA ILE A 173 13.45 19.67 -33.42
C ILE A 173 14.17 19.13 -32.19
N GLY A 174 14.74 20.02 -31.38
CA GLY A 174 15.53 19.63 -30.21
C GLY A 174 15.89 20.82 -29.33
N PHE A 175 16.48 20.54 -28.18
CA PHE A 175 17.02 21.56 -27.27
C PHE A 175 18.35 21.11 -26.70
N GLN A 176 19.14 22.06 -26.22
CA GLN A 176 20.30 21.81 -25.38
C GLN A 176 20.14 22.58 -24.07
N SER A 177 20.34 21.90 -22.95
CA SER A 177 20.22 22.50 -21.63
C SER A 177 21.44 23.36 -21.30
N GLN A 178 21.28 24.23 -20.30
CA GLN A 178 22.42 24.76 -19.55
C GLN A 178 23.14 23.63 -18.79
N LEU A 179 24.38 23.89 -18.35
CA LEU A 179 25.11 22.96 -17.49
C LEU A 179 24.37 22.78 -16.16
N ALA A 180 24.15 21.52 -15.79
CA ALA A 180 23.75 21.10 -14.47
C ALA A 180 24.99 20.89 -13.61
N GLU A 181 24.92 21.33 -12.37
CA GLU A 181 25.94 21.04 -11.37
C GLU A 181 25.57 19.76 -10.62
N ARG A 182 26.59 19.03 -10.17
CA ARG A 182 26.39 17.89 -9.28
C ARG A 182 25.74 18.35 -7.97
N SER A 183 24.75 17.60 -7.50
CA SER A 183 24.02 17.87 -6.27
C SER A 183 24.93 17.83 -5.04
N ALA A 184 24.79 18.80 -4.14
CA ALA A 184 25.44 18.78 -2.83
C ALA A 184 24.88 17.68 -1.90
N GLU A 185 23.68 17.16 -2.19
CA GLU A 185 22.99 16.14 -1.38
C GLU A 185 23.38 14.70 -1.79
N SER A 186 23.96 14.52 -2.98
CA SER A 186 24.37 13.21 -3.51
C SER A 186 25.44 13.35 -4.59
N ASN A 187 26.56 12.63 -4.40
CA ASN A 187 27.65 12.55 -5.37
C ASN A 187 27.26 11.89 -6.71
N ARG A 188 26.02 11.42 -6.85
CA ARG A 188 25.54 10.66 -8.01
C ARG A 188 24.53 11.43 -8.87
N THR A 189 23.98 12.54 -8.39
CA THR A 189 22.83 13.22 -9.03
C THR A 189 23.21 14.60 -9.55
N PHE A 190 22.63 15.03 -10.67
CA PHE A 190 22.82 16.37 -11.24
C PHE A 190 21.50 17.15 -11.26
N VAL A 191 21.55 18.44 -10.92
CA VAL A 191 20.36 19.29 -10.75
C VAL A 191 20.51 20.59 -11.53
N TRP A 192 19.45 20.96 -12.26
CA TRP A 192 19.34 22.27 -12.91
C TRP A 192 18.71 23.28 -11.93
N GLN A 193 19.31 24.47 -11.79
CA GLN A 193 18.88 25.49 -10.81
C GLN A 193 17.39 25.89 -10.91
N HIS A 194 16.80 25.82 -12.11
CA HIS A 194 15.39 26.17 -12.37
C HIS A 194 14.56 24.98 -12.84
N GLY A 195 15.10 23.75 -12.70
CA GLY A 195 14.57 22.59 -13.41
C GLY A 195 14.80 22.67 -14.92
N LEU A 196 14.63 21.55 -15.63
CA LEU A 196 14.81 21.50 -17.08
C LEU A 196 13.52 21.01 -17.72
N HIS A 197 12.82 21.90 -18.42
CA HIS A 197 11.67 21.53 -19.23
C HIS A 197 11.69 22.27 -20.57
N HIS A 198 11.10 21.65 -21.59
CA HIS A 198 11.00 22.19 -22.94
C HIS A 198 9.69 21.74 -23.58
N GLU A 199 9.03 22.65 -24.30
CA GLU A 199 7.76 22.38 -24.98
C GLU A 199 7.94 22.45 -26.49
N PHE A 200 7.54 21.38 -27.17
CA PHE A 200 7.49 21.27 -28.61
C PHE A 200 6.06 21.44 -29.09
N LYS A 201 5.86 22.26 -30.12
CA LYS A 201 4.53 22.48 -30.71
C LYS A 201 4.42 21.73 -32.03
N ASN A 202 3.22 21.25 -32.34
CA ASN A 202 2.89 20.65 -33.63
C ASN A 202 3.81 19.46 -34.03
N VAL A 203 4.12 18.58 -33.09
CA VAL A 203 4.89 17.36 -33.38
C VAL A 203 3.97 16.32 -34.00
N ALA A 204 4.21 15.97 -35.27
CA ALA A 204 3.47 14.90 -35.94
C ALA A 204 3.67 13.54 -35.25
N ALA A 205 2.58 12.84 -34.98
CA ALA A 205 2.62 11.51 -34.39
C ALA A 205 2.90 10.43 -35.44
N ILE A 206 4.07 9.82 -35.32
CA ILE A 206 4.53 8.70 -36.14
C ILE A 206 5.04 7.62 -35.17
N SER A 207 4.74 6.35 -35.42
CA SER A 207 5.10 5.22 -34.55
C SER A 207 6.61 5.06 -34.32
N GLU A 208 7.38 5.54 -35.29
CA GLU A 208 8.82 5.44 -35.37
C GLU A 208 9.56 6.65 -34.77
N ARG A 209 8.83 7.67 -34.31
CA ARG A 209 9.43 8.91 -33.81
C ARG A 209 9.92 8.75 -32.38
N VAL A 210 11.22 9.01 -32.19
CA VAL A 210 11.91 8.88 -30.90
C VAL A 210 12.59 10.18 -30.50
N ALA A 211 12.66 10.41 -29.20
CA ALA A 211 13.53 11.39 -28.58
C ALA A 211 14.85 10.74 -28.20
N ILE A 212 15.96 11.27 -28.70
CA ILE A 212 17.31 10.89 -28.27
C ILE A 212 17.77 11.92 -27.26
N PHE A 213 18.22 11.46 -26.10
CA PHE A 213 18.85 12.28 -25.06
C PHE A 213 20.33 11.96 -25.02
N GLU A 214 21.18 12.97 -25.17
CA GLU A 214 22.63 12.91 -25.14
C GLU A 214 23.13 13.67 -23.91
N VAL A 215 23.98 13.03 -23.11
CA VAL A 215 24.64 13.64 -21.96
C VAL A 215 26.04 14.07 -22.39
N ILE A 216 26.31 15.37 -22.23
CA ILE A 216 27.50 16.06 -22.72
C ILE A 216 28.27 16.62 -21.53
N GLN A 217 29.57 16.42 -21.51
CA GLN A 217 30.49 17.06 -20.56
C GLN A 217 30.97 18.40 -21.13
N GLU A 218 31.39 19.35 -20.28
CA GLU A 218 31.79 20.74 -20.61
C GLU A 218 32.60 20.96 -21.91
N ASN A 219 33.30 19.94 -22.44
CA ASN A 219 34.01 19.97 -23.72
C ASN A 219 33.49 18.89 -24.71
N GLU A 220 32.37 19.19 -25.36
CA GLU A 220 31.82 18.72 -26.67
C GLU A 220 31.75 17.22 -27.04
N ALA A 221 32.04 16.27 -26.15
CA ALA A 221 31.81 14.84 -26.44
C ALA A 221 30.59 14.29 -25.71
N THR A 222 29.59 13.80 -26.46
CA THR A 222 28.53 12.93 -25.91
C THR A 222 29.18 11.67 -25.35
N PHE A 223 29.06 11.47 -24.03
CA PHE A 223 29.64 10.29 -23.37
C PHE A 223 28.58 9.25 -22.99
N ALA A 224 27.30 9.66 -22.89
CA ALA A 224 26.19 8.75 -22.69
C ALA A 224 24.94 9.22 -23.45
N TYR A 225 24.08 8.28 -23.85
CA TYR A 225 22.83 8.59 -24.54
C TYR A 225 21.72 7.58 -24.23
N THR A 226 20.47 7.96 -24.48
CA THR A 226 19.31 7.06 -24.40
C THR A 226 18.22 7.50 -25.37
N GLU A 227 17.21 6.65 -25.58
CA GLU A 227 16.12 6.88 -26.53
C GLU A 227 14.75 6.62 -25.88
N LEU A 228 13.75 7.43 -26.24
CA LEU A 228 12.38 7.36 -25.73
C LEU A 228 11.37 7.51 -26.86
N LYS A 229 10.41 6.58 -26.95
CA LYS A 229 9.28 6.71 -27.88
C LYS A 229 8.33 7.80 -27.42
N LEU A 230 7.97 8.72 -28.33
CA LEU A 230 7.12 9.87 -28.01
C LEU A 230 5.62 9.58 -28.10
N PHE A 231 5.22 8.54 -28.84
CA PHE A 231 3.83 8.21 -29.11
C PHE A 231 3.52 6.74 -28.81
N LYS A 232 2.28 6.45 -28.40
CA LYS A 232 1.75 5.10 -28.15
C LYS A 232 0.45 4.89 -28.93
N PHE A 233 0.20 3.66 -29.38
CA PHE A 233 -1.08 3.28 -29.98
C PHE A 233 -2.14 3.08 -28.90
N GLN A 234 -3.27 3.78 -29.02
CA GLN A 234 -4.43 3.55 -28.17
C GLN A 234 -5.33 2.45 -28.75
N LYS A 235 -6.19 1.84 -27.90
CA LYS A 235 -7.08 0.71 -28.26
C LYS A 235 -7.96 0.97 -29.50
N ASN A 236 -8.14 2.22 -29.91
CA ASN A 236 -8.96 2.65 -31.04
C ASN A 236 -8.15 2.93 -32.33
N LYS A 237 -6.88 2.48 -32.43
CA LYS A 237 -5.97 2.77 -33.55
C LYS A 237 -5.63 4.27 -33.76
N VAL A 238 -5.84 5.09 -32.73
CA VAL A 238 -5.46 6.51 -32.72
C VAL A 238 -4.13 6.68 -31.97
N PHE A 239 -3.25 7.55 -32.45
CA PHE A 239 -2.03 7.92 -31.74
C PHE A 239 -2.35 8.71 -30.47
N GLY A 240 -1.70 8.38 -29.36
CA GLY A 240 -1.66 9.20 -28.16
C GLY A 240 -0.22 9.55 -27.79
N ILE A 241 -0.04 10.64 -27.06
CA ILE A 241 1.26 11.00 -26.47
C ILE A 241 1.66 9.89 -25.48
N ASN A 242 2.94 9.54 -25.44
CA ASN A 242 3.50 8.66 -24.41
C ASN A 242 3.72 9.43 -23.09
N ASP A 243 2.63 10.01 -22.58
CA ASP A 243 2.61 10.84 -21.38
C ASP A 243 2.89 10.01 -20.12
N GLY A 244 3.57 10.63 -19.15
CA GLY A 244 4.00 9.98 -17.91
C GLY A 244 5.49 10.20 -17.61
N LEU A 245 5.92 9.65 -16.48
CA LEU A 245 7.31 9.64 -16.06
C LEU A 245 8.01 8.39 -16.60
N HIS A 246 9.17 8.56 -17.21
CA HIS A 246 9.98 7.52 -17.82
C HIS A 246 11.35 7.46 -17.15
N VAL A 247 11.78 6.26 -16.78
CA VAL A 247 13.13 5.98 -16.26
C VAL A 247 13.92 5.30 -17.37
N LEU A 248 14.97 5.95 -17.84
CA LEU A 248 15.73 5.50 -19.01
C LEU A 248 17.17 5.21 -18.63
N GLU A 249 17.64 4.02 -18.98
CA GLU A 249 19.05 3.63 -18.79
C GLU A 249 19.93 4.33 -19.82
N LEU A 250 21.10 4.79 -19.39
CA LEU A 250 22.08 5.47 -20.22
C LEU A 250 23.07 4.48 -20.85
N ARG A 251 23.27 4.59 -22.15
CA ARG A 251 24.27 3.84 -22.92
C ARG A 251 25.53 4.69 -23.10
N PHE A 252 26.69 4.19 -22.70
CA PHE A 252 27.96 4.95 -22.76
C PHE A 252 28.65 4.79 -24.13
N VAL A 253 29.13 5.91 -24.68
CA VAL A 253 29.78 5.98 -26.01
C VAL A 253 31.25 5.52 -25.94
N LYS A 254 31.95 5.84 -24.85
CA LYS A 254 33.30 5.31 -24.53
C LYS A 254 33.22 4.51 -23.22
N LYS A 255 33.83 3.32 -23.17
CA LYS A 255 33.92 2.54 -21.92
C LYS A 255 34.71 3.38 -20.89
N PRO A 256 34.16 3.65 -19.69
CA PRO A 256 34.91 4.35 -18.66
C PRO A 256 36.13 3.52 -18.25
N ASP A 257 37.26 4.19 -17.98
CA ASP A 257 38.52 3.52 -17.65
C ASP A 257 38.34 2.61 -16.43
N THR A 258 38.50 1.32 -16.69
CA THR A 258 37.99 0.22 -15.87
C THR A 258 39.10 -0.31 -14.98
N ASN A 259 39.24 0.29 -13.79
CA ASN A 259 39.80 -0.40 -12.61
C ASN A 259 38.97 -0.20 -11.34
N LEU A 260 38.01 0.74 -11.32
CA LEU A 260 37.00 0.90 -10.26
C LEU A 260 35.65 0.24 -10.58
N CYS A 261 35.37 0.00 -11.86
CA CYS A 261 34.16 -0.72 -12.32
C CYS A 261 34.45 -2.22 -12.50
N LYS A 262 34.86 -2.92 -11.43
CA LYS A 262 34.88 -4.39 -11.43
C LYS A 262 33.51 -4.94 -11.08
N SER A 263 33.11 -5.92 -11.88
CA SER A 263 31.88 -6.70 -11.81
C SER A 263 31.41 -7.02 -10.39
N SER A 264 30.19 -6.59 -10.06
CA SER A 264 29.32 -7.34 -9.16
C SER A 264 27.86 -7.12 -9.57
N VAL A 265 27.23 -8.22 -9.97
CA VAL A 265 25.79 -8.40 -9.82
C VAL A 265 25.60 -8.57 -8.32
N ASN A 266 25.14 -7.52 -7.64
CA ASN A 266 24.59 -7.64 -6.30
C ASN A 266 23.07 -7.72 -6.42
N ASN A 267 22.47 -8.69 -5.74
CA ASN A 267 21.05 -9.02 -5.74
C ASN A 267 20.13 -7.94 -5.09
N ASN A 268 20.59 -6.68 -4.99
CA ASN A 268 19.98 -5.64 -4.15
C ASN A 268 19.42 -4.43 -4.92
N GLY A 269 19.26 -4.50 -6.25
CA GLY A 269 18.44 -3.51 -6.98
C GLY A 269 18.92 -2.05 -6.99
N GLU A 270 20.20 -1.76 -6.71
CA GLU A 270 20.74 -0.40 -6.82
C GLU A 270 20.70 0.13 -8.26
N LEU A 271 20.22 1.37 -8.42
CA LEU A 271 20.08 2.08 -9.69
C LEU A 271 21.46 2.29 -10.34
N LYS A 272 21.61 1.97 -11.62
CA LYS A 272 22.81 2.28 -12.42
C LYS A 272 22.47 3.33 -13.47
N ASN A 273 23.33 4.34 -13.63
CA ASN A 273 23.39 5.34 -14.70
C ASN A 273 22.08 5.53 -15.51
N GLN A 274 21.22 6.45 -15.08
CA GLN A 274 19.86 6.64 -15.61
C GLN A 274 19.48 8.12 -15.71
N ILE A 275 18.48 8.40 -16.54
CA ILE A 275 17.82 9.70 -16.66
C ILE A 275 16.31 9.55 -16.47
N LEU A 276 15.72 10.41 -15.64
CA LEU A 276 14.28 10.51 -15.44
C LEU A 276 13.70 11.62 -16.31
N VAL A 277 12.81 11.23 -17.21
CA VAL A 277 12.19 12.11 -18.20
C VAL A 277 10.68 12.02 -18.07
N ARG A 278 10.00 13.15 -17.85
CA ARG A 278 8.54 13.22 -17.89
C ARG A 278 8.09 13.78 -19.23
N ILE A 279 7.18 13.07 -19.89
CA ILE A 279 6.42 13.59 -21.02
C ILE A 279 5.05 14.04 -20.50
N TYR A 280 4.62 15.24 -20.88
CA TYR A 280 3.32 15.79 -20.54
C TYR A 280 2.68 16.49 -21.73
N ASN A 281 1.36 16.72 -21.66
CA ASN A 281 0.65 17.54 -22.63
C ASN A 281 0.63 19.00 -22.13
N PRO A 282 1.25 19.96 -22.83
CA PRO A 282 1.33 21.36 -22.40
C PRO A 282 -0.02 22.03 -22.14
N LYS A 283 -1.11 21.53 -22.75
CA LYS A 283 -2.47 22.03 -22.51
C LYS A 283 -2.93 21.87 -21.06
N HIS A 284 -2.30 20.99 -20.28
CA HIS A 284 -2.59 20.78 -18.86
C HIS A 284 -1.66 21.55 -17.92
N GLY A 285 -0.79 22.41 -18.47
CA GLY A 285 0.25 23.13 -17.72
C GLY A 285 1.48 22.27 -17.45
N THR A 286 2.62 22.93 -17.17
CA THR A 286 3.85 22.25 -16.76
C THR A 286 3.63 21.56 -15.41
N PRO A 287 3.86 20.24 -15.32
CA PRO A 287 3.72 19.52 -14.06
C PRO A 287 4.68 20.09 -13.00
N PRO A 288 4.28 20.17 -11.73
CA PRO A 288 5.19 20.54 -10.66
C PRO A 288 6.36 19.55 -10.61
N HIS A 289 7.59 20.07 -10.48
CA HIS A 289 8.79 19.25 -10.35
C HIS A 289 8.60 18.24 -9.22
N LYS A 290 8.69 16.95 -9.54
CA LYS A 290 8.85 15.92 -8.51
C LYS A 290 10.35 15.85 -8.25
N LYS A 291 10.85 16.38 -7.12
CA LYS A 291 12.24 16.15 -6.67
C LYS A 291 12.50 14.66 -6.43
N CYS A 292 12.44 13.76 -7.39
CA CYS A 292 12.17 12.34 -7.14
C CYS A 292 13.38 11.51 -6.66
N VAL A 293 14.09 11.90 -5.60
CA VAL A 293 15.00 10.96 -4.93
C VAL A 293 14.14 9.93 -4.22
N SER A 294 14.12 8.71 -4.77
CA SER A 294 13.46 7.47 -4.34
C SER A 294 12.04 7.15 -4.89
N MET A 295 11.89 7.03 -6.21
CA MET A 295 11.39 5.72 -6.66
C MET A 295 12.58 4.76 -6.59
N ILE A 296 12.80 4.22 -5.40
CA ILE A 296 13.57 3.00 -5.20
C ILE A 296 12.91 1.95 -6.08
N SER A 297 13.61 1.56 -7.15
CA SER A 297 13.21 0.53 -8.10
C SER A 297 11.87 0.81 -8.81
N LYS A 298 11.61 0.14 -9.94
CA LYS A 298 10.21 -0.33 -10.13
C LYS A 298 9.87 -0.97 -8.80
N SER A 299 8.85 -0.52 -8.06
CA SER A 299 8.37 -1.20 -6.85
C SER A 299 8.01 -2.63 -7.21
N SER A 300 9.01 -3.49 -7.33
CA SER A 300 8.83 -4.92 -7.32
C SER A 300 8.50 -5.15 -5.87
N ILE A 301 7.20 -5.11 -5.58
CA ILE A 301 6.63 -5.69 -4.38
C ILE A 301 7.48 -6.93 -4.08
N PRO A 302 8.16 -6.98 -2.93
CA PRO A 302 9.07 -8.08 -2.63
C PRO A 302 8.39 -9.42 -2.88
N CYS A 303 9.16 -10.41 -3.31
CA CYS A 303 8.61 -11.73 -3.59
C CYS A 303 7.80 -12.23 -2.38
N ASP A 304 6.63 -12.81 -2.67
CA ASP A 304 5.67 -13.27 -1.68
C ASP A 304 5.04 -12.18 -0.79
N SER A 305 5.29 -10.88 -1.00
CA SER A 305 4.59 -9.82 -0.26
C SER A 305 3.18 -9.57 -0.77
N TRP A 306 2.96 -9.66 -2.09
CA TRP A 306 1.62 -9.80 -2.67
C TRP A 306 1.70 -10.63 -3.95
N ILE A 307 0.79 -11.58 -4.12
CA ILE A 307 0.72 -12.46 -5.28
C ILE A 307 -0.66 -12.29 -5.92
N SER A 308 -0.71 -11.83 -7.16
CA SER A 308 -1.97 -11.76 -7.92
C SER A 308 -2.46 -13.18 -8.22
N VAL A 309 -3.64 -13.51 -7.67
CA VAL A 309 -4.37 -14.75 -7.99
C VAL A 309 -5.82 -14.37 -8.24
N PRO A 310 -6.36 -14.57 -9.45
CA PRO A 310 -7.72 -14.20 -9.78
C PRO A 310 -8.72 -15.15 -9.10
N TRP A 311 -9.82 -14.59 -8.62
CA TRP A 311 -10.95 -15.34 -8.12
C TRP A 311 -11.97 -15.65 -9.23
N LYS A 312 -12.49 -16.88 -9.27
CA LYS A 312 -13.63 -17.25 -10.11
C LYS A 312 -14.52 -18.27 -9.37
N PRO A 313 -15.78 -17.94 -9.04
CA PRO A 313 -16.69 -18.90 -8.44
C PRO A 313 -17.18 -19.92 -9.48
N ASP A 314 -17.27 -21.19 -9.09
CA ASP A 314 -17.69 -22.28 -9.99
C ASP A 314 -18.72 -23.25 -9.37
N GLN A 315 -19.08 -23.10 -8.09
CA GLN A 315 -20.01 -24.01 -7.40
C GLN A 315 -21.40 -23.38 -7.20
N PRO A 316 -22.48 -24.04 -7.68
CA PRO A 316 -23.84 -23.61 -7.43
C PRO A 316 -24.19 -23.68 -5.94
N TYR A 317 -25.09 -22.81 -5.50
CA TYR A 317 -25.66 -22.83 -4.16
C TYR A 317 -26.35 -24.17 -3.89
N ASN A 318 -25.61 -25.12 -3.31
CA ASN A 318 -26.16 -26.39 -2.86
C ASN A 318 -25.95 -26.58 -1.35
N ARG A 319 -26.98 -27.11 -0.69
CA ARG A 319 -27.39 -26.78 0.69
C ARG A 319 -26.74 -27.61 1.78
N GLU A 320 -25.45 -27.90 1.68
CA GLU A 320 -24.83 -28.95 2.50
C GLU A 320 -23.46 -28.49 3.02
N MET A 321 -23.45 -28.03 4.28
CA MET A 321 -22.30 -27.79 5.17
C MET A 321 -21.06 -27.06 4.61
N PHE A 322 -20.65 -25.98 5.27
CA PHE A 322 -19.40 -25.28 4.95
C PHE A 322 -18.50 -25.12 6.19
N THR A 323 -17.20 -25.03 5.95
CA THR A 323 -16.19 -24.78 6.98
C THR A 323 -15.49 -23.47 6.68
N ILE A 324 -15.45 -22.59 7.67
CA ILE A 324 -14.62 -21.39 7.63
C ILE A 324 -13.30 -21.71 8.32
N VAL A 325 -12.20 -21.42 7.65
CA VAL A 325 -10.85 -21.50 8.20
C VAL A 325 -10.24 -20.10 8.21
N ILE A 326 -9.68 -19.69 9.34
CA ILE A 326 -8.92 -18.44 9.48
C ILE A 326 -7.46 -18.85 9.67
N ASP A 327 -6.67 -18.74 8.60
CA ASP A 327 -5.30 -19.26 8.60
C ASP A 327 -4.35 -18.31 9.35
N GLY A 328 -4.45 -17.01 9.08
CA GLY A 328 -3.53 -16.01 9.61
C GLY A 328 -3.81 -14.61 9.07
N ALA A 329 -3.02 -13.63 9.48
CA ALA A 329 -3.00 -12.29 8.89
C ALA A 329 -1.60 -11.92 8.38
N ARG A 330 -1.51 -10.90 7.54
CA ARG A 330 -0.25 -10.44 6.96
C ARG A 330 -0.10 -8.94 7.10
N PHE A 331 1.13 -8.50 7.34
CA PHE A 331 1.53 -7.08 7.42
C PHE A 331 0.66 -6.26 8.37
N LEU A 332 0.33 -6.80 9.54
CA LEU A 332 -0.34 -6.01 10.58
C LEU A 332 0.59 -4.86 11.04
N PRO A 333 0.04 -3.72 11.50
CA PRO A 333 0.85 -2.57 11.88
C PRO A 333 1.91 -2.92 12.95
N PRO A 334 3.14 -2.37 12.90
CA PRO A 334 4.24 -2.75 13.79
C PRO A 334 4.01 -2.54 15.30
N ASN A 335 3.05 -1.68 15.66
CA ASN A 335 2.63 -1.47 17.05
C ASN A 335 1.62 -2.51 17.56
N THR A 336 1.23 -3.49 16.74
CA THR A 336 0.46 -4.69 17.12
C THR A 336 1.28 -5.60 18.03
N THR A 337 0.66 -6.21 19.04
CA THR A 337 1.33 -7.19 19.92
C THR A 337 0.76 -8.60 19.76
N ALA A 338 -0.29 -8.94 20.50
CA ALA A 338 -1.10 -10.13 20.31
C ALA A 338 -2.41 -9.74 19.62
N THR A 339 -2.91 -10.59 18.74
CA THR A 339 -4.16 -10.37 18.02
C THR A 339 -5.15 -11.49 18.23
N GLN A 340 -6.43 -11.12 18.25
CA GLN A 340 -7.54 -12.06 18.27
C GLN A 340 -8.58 -11.61 17.25
N VAL A 341 -9.05 -12.55 16.43
CA VAL A 341 -10.07 -12.30 15.42
C VAL A 341 -11.41 -12.73 15.97
N PHE A 342 -12.35 -11.80 16.01
CA PHE A 342 -13.75 -12.02 16.31
C PHE A 342 -14.51 -12.03 15.00
N ALA A 343 -15.16 -13.15 14.66
CA ALA A 343 -15.88 -13.27 13.40
C ALA A 343 -17.32 -13.71 13.58
N LYS A 344 -18.22 -13.09 12.83
CA LYS A 344 -19.66 -13.35 12.92
C LYS A 344 -20.33 -13.16 11.58
N ILE A 345 -21.34 -13.98 11.33
CA ILE A 345 -22.08 -13.98 10.07
C ILE A 345 -23.35 -13.16 10.23
N TYR A 346 -23.52 -12.18 9.35
CA TYR A 346 -24.65 -11.28 9.30
C TYR A 346 -25.36 -11.39 7.95
N ASN A 347 -26.64 -11.05 7.90
CA ASN A 347 -27.32 -10.77 6.63
C ASN A 347 -27.11 -9.32 6.19
N SER A 348 -27.62 -8.96 5.00
CA SER A 348 -27.54 -7.58 4.48
C SER A 348 -28.18 -6.51 5.38
N LYS A 349 -29.06 -6.88 6.32
CA LYS A 349 -29.66 -5.95 7.31
C LYS A 349 -28.83 -5.83 8.60
N PHE A 350 -27.59 -6.31 8.60
CA PHE A 350 -26.72 -6.36 9.78
C PHE A 350 -27.31 -7.21 10.93
N GLN A 351 -28.22 -8.13 10.63
CA GLN A 351 -28.78 -9.03 11.64
C GLN A 351 -27.96 -10.31 11.70
N PRO A 352 -27.55 -10.76 12.90
CA PRO A 352 -26.75 -11.97 13.02
C PRO A 352 -27.56 -13.20 12.62
N ILE A 353 -26.92 -14.10 11.88
CA ILE A 353 -27.53 -15.37 11.50
C ILE A 353 -27.50 -16.29 12.72
N LYS A 354 -28.65 -16.45 13.39
CA LYS A 354 -28.79 -17.15 14.69
C LYS A 354 -28.14 -18.54 14.78
N ARG A 355 -28.08 -19.28 13.68
CA ARG A 355 -27.51 -20.64 13.63
C ARG A 355 -25.97 -20.66 13.55
N CYS A 356 -25.35 -19.51 13.28
CA CYS A 356 -23.91 -19.36 13.24
C CYS A 356 -23.44 -18.75 14.56
N THR A 357 -22.70 -19.51 15.35
CA THR A 357 -22.06 -18.97 16.55
C THR A 357 -20.96 -17.99 16.18
N GLU A 358 -20.60 -17.13 17.11
CA GLU A 358 -19.41 -16.29 17.00
C GLU A 358 -18.14 -17.16 17.00
N MET A 359 -17.19 -16.77 16.17
CA MET A 359 -15.87 -17.38 16.04
C MET A 359 -14.85 -16.49 16.74
N ILE A 360 -13.99 -17.09 17.55
CA ILE A 360 -12.91 -16.39 18.24
C ILE A 360 -11.63 -17.21 18.06
N THR A 361 -10.61 -16.63 17.45
CA THR A 361 -9.36 -17.34 17.18
C THR A 361 -8.53 -17.57 18.45
N PRO A 362 -7.75 -18.65 18.53
CA PRO A 362 -6.72 -18.81 19.54
C PRO A 362 -5.54 -17.87 19.25
N ILE A 363 -4.60 -17.83 20.19
CA ILE A 363 -3.36 -17.05 20.07
C ILE A 363 -2.18 -18.01 20.07
N HIS A 364 -1.29 -17.85 19.10
CA HIS A 364 -0.06 -18.62 18.98
C HIS A 364 1.13 -17.74 19.35
N LEU A 365 1.62 -17.85 20.59
CA LEU A 365 2.64 -16.96 21.15
C LEU A 365 3.95 -16.92 20.35
N ASP A 366 4.32 -18.03 19.71
CA ASP A 366 5.51 -18.15 18.86
C ASP A 366 5.32 -17.61 17.43
N SER A 367 4.09 -17.26 17.05
CA SER A 367 3.85 -16.68 15.72
C SER A 367 4.38 -15.25 15.63
N PRO A 368 4.81 -14.78 14.44
CA PRO A 368 5.20 -13.39 14.25
C PRO A 368 4.04 -12.43 14.52
N ALA A 369 4.25 -11.38 15.31
CA ALA A 369 3.17 -10.45 15.71
C ALA A 369 2.51 -9.72 14.51
N CYS A 370 3.28 -9.42 13.48
CA CYS A 370 2.79 -8.77 12.27
C CYS A 370 2.30 -9.76 11.19
N PHE A 371 2.56 -11.06 11.36
CA PHE A 371 2.08 -12.15 10.51
C PHE A 371 1.51 -13.29 11.37
N PRO A 372 0.49 -13.00 12.21
CA PRO A 372 0.02 -13.98 13.17
C PRO A 372 -0.61 -15.16 12.44
N ILE A 373 -0.34 -16.35 12.96
CA ILE A 373 -1.01 -17.59 12.56
C ILE A 373 -2.15 -17.79 13.55
N TYR A 374 -3.33 -18.17 13.05
CA TYR A 374 -4.50 -18.45 13.89
C TYR A 374 -4.85 -19.94 13.89
N ASP A 375 -4.68 -20.62 12.75
CA ASP A 375 -4.99 -22.05 12.58
C ASP A 375 -6.37 -22.43 13.15
N PHE A 376 -7.37 -21.60 12.87
CA PHE A 376 -8.73 -21.77 13.40
C PHE A 376 -9.65 -22.30 12.32
N SER A 377 -10.48 -23.29 12.65
CA SER A 377 -11.55 -23.76 11.75
C SER A 377 -12.85 -23.97 12.50
N GLN A 378 -13.96 -23.63 11.84
CA GLN A 378 -15.30 -23.91 12.35
C GLN A 378 -16.23 -24.37 11.24
N CYS A 379 -16.92 -25.48 11.50
CA CYS A 379 -17.91 -26.07 10.61
C CYS A 379 -19.32 -25.58 10.96
N PHE A 380 -20.10 -25.24 9.94
CA PHE A 380 -21.49 -24.80 10.07
C PHE A 380 -22.41 -25.77 9.32
N GLU A 381 -23.28 -26.44 10.07
CA GLU A 381 -24.26 -27.37 9.54
C GLU A 381 -25.61 -26.67 9.29
N GLY A 382 -26.30 -27.07 8.22
CA GLY A 382 -27.67 -26.63 7.93
C GLY A 382 -27.90 -26.20 6.49
N SER A 383 -29.17 -26.10 6.12
CA SER A 383 -29.64 -25.69 4.81
C SER A 383 -30.33 -24.32 4.87
N ASN A 384 -30.49 -23.65 3.71
CA ASN A 384 -31.19 -22.37 3.59
C ASN A 384 -30.55 -21.21 4.38
N TYR A 385 -29.25 -20.98 4.16
CA TYR A 385 -28.61 -19.75 4.61
C TYR A 385 -29.18 -18.55 3.86
N ASP A 386 -29.10 -17.36 4.47
CA ASP A 386 -29.51 -16.12 3.79
C ASP A 386 -28.55 -15.88 2.61
N PRO A 387 -29.03 -15.78 1.35
CA PRO A 387 -28.15 -15.55 0.20
C PRO A 387 -27.38 -14.22 0.28
N THR A 388 -27.85 -13.29 1.12
CA THR A 388 -27.17 -12.01 1.36
C THR A 388 -26.12 -12.08 2.47
N ALA A 389 -25.83 -13.28 2.99
CA ALA A 389 -24.94 -13.48 4.13
C ALA A 389 -23.50 -13.04 3.84
N MET A 390 -22.93 -12.35 4.81
CA MET A 390 -21.57 -11.88 4.82
C MET A 390 -20.95 -12.20 6.16
N ILE A 391 -19.73 -12.72 6.14
CA ILE A 391 -18.92 -12.85 7.34
C ILE A 391 -18.15 -11.56 7.56
N VAL A 392 -18.18 -11.06 8.80
CA VAL A 392 -17.44 -9.87 9.24
C VAL A 392 -16.43 -10.32 10.29
N PHE A 393 -15.18 -9.89 10.13
CA PHE A 393 -14.04 -10.20 11.00
C PHE A 393 -13.54 -8.91 11.63
N GLN A 394 -13.36 -8.89 12.95
CA GLN A 394 -12.79 -7.78 13.69
C GLN A 394 -11.51 -8.25 14.36
N ILE A 395 -10.39 -7.61 14.04
CA ILE A 395 -9.09 -7.98 14.59
C ILE A 395 -8.76 -7.00 15.72
N MET A 396 -8.74 -7.50 16.95
CA MET A 396 -8.40 -6.72 18.14
C MET A 396 -6.95 -6.98 18.54
N THR A 397 -6.28 -5.96 19.07
CA THR A 397 -4.92 -6.08 19.63
C THR A 397 -4.74 -5.28 20.91
N VAL A 398 -3.67 -5.61 21.64
CA VAL A 398 -3.08 -4.72 22.63
C VAL A 398 -2.06 -3.83 21.90
N ASP A 399 -2.38 -2.57 21.70
CA ASP A 399 -1.48 -1.64 21.00
C ASP A 399 -0.27 -1.32 21.90
N SER A 400 0.93 -1.64 21.45
CA SER A 400 2.17 -1.40 22.20
C SER A 400 2.44 0.09 22.46
N SER A 401 1.93 0.97 21.62
CA SER A 401 2.16 2.42 21.73
C SER A 401 1.26 3.04 22.80
N THR A 402 -0.02 2.65 22.85
CA THR A 402 -1.00 3.20 23.81
C THR A 402 -1.25 2.30 25.01
N ARG A 403 -0.83 1.02 24.95
CA ARG A 403 -1.06 -0.05 25.94
C ARG A 403 -2.54 -0.32 26.20
N ARG A 404 -3.39 -0.01 25.21
CA ARG A 404 -4.84 -0.17 25.29
C ARG A 404 -5.30 -1.19 24.26
N LYS A 405 -6.48 -1.76 24.50
CA LYS A 405 -7.21 -2.52 23.50
C LYS A 405 -7.53 -1.58 22.33
N ARG A 406 -7.24 -2.01 21.11
CA ARG A 406 -7.52 -1.26 19.87
C ARG A 406 -7.96 -2.21 18.76
N LEU A 407 -8.77 -1.68 17.85
CA LEU A 407 -9.11 -2.36 16.60
C LEU A 407 -7.95 -2.19 15.61
N VAL A 408 -7.39 -3.30 15.16
CA VAL A 408 -6.42 -3.32 14.05
C VAL A 408 -7.12 -3.04 12.74
N GLY A 409 -8.28 -3.65 12.54
CA GLY A 409 -9.12 -3.41 11.37
C GLY A 409 -10.26 -4.41 11.27
N THR A 410 -11.20 -4.11 10.37
CA THR A 410 -12.33 -4.98 10.04
C THR A 410 -12.14 -5.56 8.64
N ALA A 411 -12.42 -6.84 8.46
CA ALA A 411 -12.52 -7.47 7.15
C ALA A 411 -13.93 -8.01 6.92
N ALA A 412 -14.32 -8.19 5.66
CA ALA A 412 -15.60 -8.80 5.34
C ALA A 412 -15.51 -9.62 4.06
N LEU A 413 -16.31 -10.68 3.98
CA LEU A 413 -16.40 -11.53 2.79
C LEU A 413 -17.84 -12.03 2.61
N ASN A 414 -18.36 -11.93 1.39
CA ASN A 414 -19.66 -12.52 1.07
C ASN A 414 -19.55 -14.04 1.13
N LEU A 415 -20.53 -14.73 1.72
CA LEU A 415 -20.59 -16.20 1.67
C LEU A 415 -21.16 -16.70 0.33
N PHE A 416 -21.96 -15.86 -0.32
CA PHE A 416 -22.62 -16.16 -1.58
C PHE A 416 -22.50 -14.99 -2.54
N VAL A 417 -22.49 -15.30 -3.83
CA VAL A 417 -22.35 -14.33 -4.92
C VAL A 417 -23.31 -14.67 -6.05
N ASP A 418 -23.79 -13.66 -6.77
CA ASP A 418 -24.64 -13.87 -7.94
C ASP A 418 -23.78 -14.26 -9.16
N ILE A 419 -24.24 -15.24 -9.93
CA ILE A 419 -23.51 -15.83 -11.08
C ILE A 419 -23.30 -14.83 -12.21
N SER A 420 -24.23 -13.90 -12.40
CA SER A 420 -24.22 -12.96 -13.52
C SER A 420 -23.31 -11.77 -13.23
N THR A 421 -23.19 -11.37 -11.95
CA THR A 421 -22.46 -10.17 -11.54
C THR A 421 -21.17 -10.47 -10.78
N GLY A 422 -21.05 -11.64 -10.13
CA GLY A 422 -19.98 -11.94 -9.17
C GLY A 422 -20.12 -11.17 -7.84
N GLU A 423 -21.21 -10.42 -7.66
CA GLU A 423 -21.42 -9.52 -6.53
C GLU A 423 -22.35 -10.12 -5.47
N GLN A 424 -22.49 -9.43 -4.33
CA GLN A 424 -23.40 -9.83 -3.27
C GLN A 424 -24.87 -9.85 -3.78
N PRO A 425 -25.63 -10.94 -3.55
CA PRO A 425 -27.04 -10.99 -3.93
C PRO A 425 -27.89 -9.90 -3.24
N GLU A 426 -28.83 -9.31 -3.98
CA GLU A 426 -29.67 -8.22 -3.46
C GLU A 426 -30.91 -8.70 -2.68
N SER A 427 -31.41 -9.89 -2.98
CA SER A 427 -32.66 -10.43 -2.44
C SER A 427 -32.53 -11.90 -2.03
N ARG A 428 -33.51 -12.37 -1.26
CA ARG A 428 -33.59 -13.77 -0.80
C ARG A 428 -34.28 -14.70 -1.81
N SER A 429 -34.86 -14.17 -2.88
CA SER A 429 -35.83 -14.87 -3.73
C SER A 429 -35.22 -15.63 -4.90
N THR A 430 -33.96 -15.36 -5.27
CA THR A 430 -33.32 -15.95 -6.44
C THR A 430 -32.23 -16.92 -5.98
N THR A 431 -32.54 -18.22 -5.86
CA THR A 431 -31.54 -19.24 -5.47
C THR A 431 -30.76 -19.80 -6.66
N ASP A 432 -31.36 -19.78 -7.84
CA ASP A 432 -30.84 -20.47 -9.03
C ASP A 432 -29.68 -19.71 -9.70
N THR A 433 -29.53 -18.42 -9.38
CA THR A 433 -28.45 -17.57 -9.86
C THR A 433 -27.36 -17.35 -8.81
N VAL A 434 -27.40 -18.04 -7.67
CA VAL A 434 -26.47 -17.82 -6.57
C VAL A 434 -25.44 -18.94 -6.50
N LEU A 435 -24.18 -18.57 -6.35
CA LEU A 435 -23.03 -19.45 -6.15
C LEU A 435 -22.49 -19.29 -4.73
N MET A 436 -21.86 -20.35 -4.22
CA MET A 436 -21.11 -20.25 -2.97
C MET A 436 -19.72 -19.65 -3.22
N ASN A 437 -19.38 -18.64 -2.42
CA ASN A 437 -18.08 -18.02 -2.47
C ASN A 437 -17.07 -18.84 -1.66
N HIS A 438 -16.41 -19.78 -2.33
CA HIS A 438 -15.53 -20.78 -1.71
C HIS A 438 -14.09 -20.67 -2.24
N GLY A 439 -13.16 -21.30 -1.52
CA GLY A 439 -11.72 -21.30 -1.79
C GLY A 439 -10.92 -20.50 -0.77
N ALA A 440 -9.67 -20.18 -1.09
CA ALA A 440 -8.75 -19.46 -0.21
C ALA A 440 -8.65 -18.00 -0.64
N PHE A 441 -8.83 -17.06 0.28
CA PHE A 441 -8.94 -15.64 0.03
C PHE A 441 -7.91 -14.86 0.83
N GLN A 442 -7.28 -13.89 0.18
CA GLN A 442 -6.58 -12.79 0.84
C GLN A 442 -7.47 -11.55 0.71
N ILE A 443 -8.00 -11.08 1.85
CA ILE A 443 -8.89 -9.91 1.89
C ILE A 443 -8.26 -8.75 2.67
N PRO A 444 -8.46 -7.49 2.26
CA PRO A 444 -7.89 -6.34 2.94
C PRO A 444 -8.55 -6.10 4.29
N LEU A 445 -7.81 -5.47 5.20
CA LEU A 445 -8.38 -4.90 6.43
C LEU A 445 -8.79 -3.46 6.18
N TYR A 446 -9.91 -3.04 6.76
CA TYR A 446 -10.41 -1.68 6.72
C TYR A 446 -10.24 -1.01 8.08
N ALA A 447 -9.82 0.26 8.05
CA ALA A 447 -9.38 1.06 9.19
C ALA A 447 -10.53 1.57 10.09
N THR A 448 -11.65 0.84 10.17
CA THR A 448 -12.83 1.23 10.93
C THR A 448 -13.67 0.03 11.36
N ALA A 449 -14.49 0.21 12.39
CA ALA A 449 -15.56 -0.71 12.73
C ALA A 449 -16.76 -0.48 11.80
N LEU A 450 -17.46 -1.54 11.40
CA LEU A 450 -18.68 -1.39 10.59
C LEU A 450 -19.86 -0.92 11.46
N LEU A 451 -20.52 0.15 11.02
CA LEU A 451 -21.68 0.73 11.71
C LEU A 451 -22.96 -0.09 11.44
N HIS A 452 -23.66 -0.44 12.52
CA HIS A 452 -24.84 -1.31 12.52
C HIS A 452 -26.11 -0.66 11.93
N ASN A 453 -26.05 0.63 11.59
CA ASN A 453 -27.18 1.43 11.12
C ASN A 453 -27.32 1.49 9.59
N THR A 454 -26.45 0.81 8.84
CA THR A 454 -26.50 0.77 7.38
C THR A 454 -26.61 -0.65 6.84
N ARG A 455 -27.21 -0.78 5.66
CA ARG A 455 -27.26 -2.05 4.92
C ARG A 455 -25.83 -2.54 4.66
N LEU A 456 -25.53 -3.76 5.09
CA LEU A 456 -24.24 -4.41 4.95
C LEU A 456 -24.04 -4.86 3.49
N ILE A 457 -23.30 -4.05 2.74
CA ILE A 457 -23.04 -4.26 1.31
C ILE A 457 -21.54 -4.18 1.02
N MET A 458 -21.00 -5.17 0.29
CA MET A 458 -19.56 -5.25 -0.01
C MET A 458 -19.02 -4.01 -0.73
N SER A 459 -19.75 -3.49 -1.72
CA SER A 459 -19.36 -2.29 -2.49
C SER A 459 -19.26 -1.01 -1.65
N LYS A 460 -19.90 -0.95 -0.47
CA LYS A 460 -19.71 0.14 0.49
C LYS A 460 -18.46 -0.08 1.33
N ILE A 461 -18.22 -1.31 1.76
CA ILE A 461 -17.05 -1.69 2.56
C ILE A 461 -15.76 -1.44 1.77
N GLN A 462 -15.74 -1.78 0.48
CA GLN A 462 -14.60 -1.56 -0.41
C GLN A 462 -14.22 -0.07 -0.61
N LYS A 463 -15.10 0.86 -0.27
CA LYS A 463 -14.83 2.31 -0.30
C LYS A 463 -14.23 2.86 1.00
N LEU A 464 -14.19 2.04 2.05
CA LEU A 464 -13.58 2.43 3.32
C LEU A 464 -12.06 2.45 3.17
N ASN A 465 -11.41 3.27 4.00
CA ASN A 465 -9.95 3.31 4.04
C ASN A 465 -9.40 1.95 4.47
N ARG A 466 -8.44 1.43 3.73
CA ARG A 466 -7.74 0.20 4.07
C ARG A 466 -6.70 0.48 5.15
N VAL A 467 -6.39 -0.54 5.95
CA VAL A 467 -5.15 -0.58 6.71
C VAL A 467 -4.05 -0.92 5.71
N PRO A 468 -3.06 -0.02 5.49
CA PRO A 468 -2.06 -0.20 4.44
C PRO A 468 -1.35 -1.56 4.52
N CYS A 469 -1.27 -2.26 3.38
CA CYS A 469 -0.62 -3.56 3.19
C CYS A 469 -1.26 -4.74 3.97
N ALA A 470 -2.11 -4.47 4.97
CA ALA A 470 -2.58 -5.46 5.91
C ALA A 470 -3.74 -6.28 5.34
N SER A 471 -3.67 -7.59 5.50
CA SER A 471 -4.69 -8.51 4.97
C SER A 471 -4.93 -9.71 5.88
N LEU A 472 -6.10 -10.32 5.72
CA LEU A 472 -6.51 -11.54 6.41
C LEU A 472 -6.57 -12.71 5.42
N LEU A 473 -6.09 -13.87 5.83
CA LEU A 473 -6.08 -15.12 5.06
C LEU A 473 -7.20 -16.04 5.57
N ILE A 474 -8.17 -16.33 4.71
CA ILE A 474 -9.37 -17.10 5.05
C ILE A 474 -9.62 -18.17 3.99
N ARG A 475 -10.15 -19.32 4.39
CA ARG A 475 -10.70 -20.31 3.48
C ARG A 475 -12.16 -20.58 3.78
N ILE A 476 -12.95 -20.67 2.72
CA ILE A 476 -14.31 -21.20 2.79
C ILE A 476 -14.29 -22.54 2.05
N LEU A 477 -14.46 -23.62 2.81
CA LEU A 477 -14.49 -24.98 2.30
C LEU A 477 -15.93 -25.50 2.33
N PHE A 478 -16.25 -26.43 1.44
CA PHE A 478 -17.57 -27.04 1.39
C PHE A 478 -17.49 -28.55 1.22
N TRP A 479 -18.57 -29.23 1.59
CA TRP A 479 -18.61 -30.68 1.65
C TRP A 479 -19.83 -31.22 0.90
N LYS A 480 -19.65 -32.27 0.09
CA LYS A 480 -20.76 -32.93 -0.64
C LYS A 480 -21.34 -34.09 0.18
N ASP A 481 -22.65 -34.33 0.06
CA ASP A 481 -23.43 -35.35 0.79
C ASP A 481 -22.80 -36.75 0.89
N ASN A 482 -22.17 -37.26 -0.18
CA ASN A 482 -21.54 -38.59 -0.18
C ASN A 482 -20.29 -38.70 0.73
N GLN A 483 -19.78 -37.59 1.29
CA GLN A 483 -18.69 -37.59 2.26
C GLN A 483 -19.16 -37.50 3.72
N ILE A 484 -20.42 -37.13 3.96
CA ILE A 484 -20.94 -36.75 5.30
C ILE A 484 -21.06 -37.95 6.25
N LYS A 485 -21.33 -39.17 5.74
CA LYS A 485 -21.42 -40.39 6.58
C LYS A 485 -20.07 -40.90 7.09
N LEU A 486 -18.95 -40.56 6.42
CA LEU A 486 -17.59 -40.85 6.89
C LEU A 486 -17.07 -39.76 7.84
N ILE A 487 -17.49 -38.49 7.65
CA ILE A 487 -16.95 -37.33 8.38
C ILE A 487 -17.20 -37.40 9.90
N LYS A 488 -18.33 -37.95 10.38
CA LYS A 488 -18.57 -38.12 11.83
C LYS A 488 -17.56 -39.04 12.56
N ILE A 489 -16.82 -39.88 11.81
CA ILE A 489 -15.73 -40.74 12.33
C ILE A 489 -14.34 -40.15 12.00
N THR A 490 -14.25 -39.19 11.06
CA THR A 490 -13.03 -38.84 10.31
C THR A 490 -12.58 -37.39 10.54
N ILE A 491 -13.06 -36.69 11.58
CA ILE A 491 -12.48 -35.39 11.96
C ILE A 491 -11.01 -35.55 12.42
N LEU A 492 -10.59 -36.75 12.82
CA LEU A 492 -9.20 -37.10 13.15
C LEU A 492 -8.29 -37.44 11.95
N ILE A 493 -8.84 -37.62 10.73
CA ILE A 493 -8.09 -38.13 9.56
C ILE A 493 -7.98 -37.08 8.43
N LEU A 494 -8.81 -36.03 8.43
CA LEU A 494 -8.81 -34.96 7.42
C LEU A 494 -7.72 -33.89 7.61
N GLU A 495 -6.75 -34.11 8.50
CA GLU A 495 -5.59 -33.22 8.73
C GLU A 495 -4.87 -32.71 7.46
N PRO A 496 -4.76 -33.44 6.32
CA PRO A 496 -4.05 -32.92 5.15
C PRO A 496 -4.71 -31.71 4.47
N GLN A 497 -6.04 -31.54 4.55
CA GLN A 497 -6.75 -30.44 3.87
C GLN A 497 -6.97 -29.21 4.77
N ILE A 498 -6.88 -29.37 6.09
CA ILE A 498 -7.02 -28.26 7.05
C ILE A 498 -5.66 -27.60 7.33
N LYS A 499 -4.53 -28.24 7.00
CA LYS A 499 -3.20 -27.62 7.12
C LYS A 499 -3.15 -26.23 6.47
N PRO A 500 -2.50 -25.25 7.12
CA PRO A 500 -2.33 -23.92 6.56
C PRO A 500 -1.68 -23.98 5.17
N LEU A 501 -2.24 -23.24 4.21
CA LEU A 501 -1.66 -23.16 2.88
C LEU A 501 -0.39 -22.31 2.93
N MET A 502 0.64 -22.74 2.19
CA MET A 502 1.84 -21.93 2.03
C MET A 502 1.53 -20.76 1.10
N TYR A 503 1.69 -19.53 1.58
CA TYR A 503 1.32 -18.33 0.82
C TYR A 503 1.97 -18.27 -0.58
N ASN A 504 3.24 -18.67 -0.67
CA ASN A 504 4.02 -18.69 -1.92
C ASN A 504 3.54 -19.72 -2.96
N GLN A 505 2.61 -20.62 -2.61
CA GLN A 505 2.00 -21.56 -3.56
C GLN A 505 0.91 -20.94 -4.42
N LYS A 506 0.65 -19.63 -4.29
CA LYS A 506 -0.29 -18.86 -5.12
C LYS A 506 -1.73 -19.39 -5.06
N GLN A 507 -2.16 -19.83 -3.88
CA GLN A 507 -3.48 -20.42 -3.66
C GLN A 507 -4.51 -19.42 -3.12
N TYR A 508 -4.08 -18.32 -2.51
CA TYR A 508 -4.98 -17.29 -1.98
C TYR A 508 -5.40 -16.31 -3.07
N PHE A 509 -6.69 -16.29 -3.38
CA PHE A 509 -7.34 -15.32 -4.24
C PHE A 509 -7.19 -13.91 -3.67
N SER A 510 -6.45 -13.07 -4.36
CA SER A 510 -6.11 -11.71 -3.94
C SER A 510 -6.64 -10.66 -4.93
N ASP A 511 -6.97 -11.04 -6.16
CA ASP A 511 -7.49 -10.16 -7.21
C ASP A 511 -8.99 -10.44 -7.41
N PRO A 512 -9.87 -9.42 -7.28
CA PRO A 512 -9.57 -7.98 -7.13
C PRO A 512 -9.47 -7.47 -5.68
N PHE A 513 -9.71 -8.33 -4.69
CA PHE A 513 -9.98 -7.90 -3.31
C PHE A 513 -8.86 -7.09 -2.65
N CYS A 514 -7.61 -7.50 -2.84
CA CYS A 514 -6.45 -7.03 -2.10
C CYS A 514 -5.34 -6.49 -3.03
N LYS A 515 -5.70 -6.02 -4.23
CA LYS A 515 -4.73 -5.38 -5.12
C LYS A 515 -4.09 -4.15 -4.44
N PRO A 516 -2.75 -4.06 -4.38
CA PRO A 516 -2.05 -2.92 -3.82
C PRO A 516 -2.41 -1.62 -4.52
N THR A 517 -2.54 -0.57 -3.73
CA THR A 517 -2.53 0.81 -4.21
C THR A 517 -1.11 1.28 -4.49
N THR A 518 -0.96 2.37 -5.26
CA THR A 518 0.35 2.95 -5.61
C THR A 518 1.22 3.23 -4.39
N TYR A 519 0.63 3.68 -3.28
CA TYR A 519 1.40 3.95 -2.06
C TYR A 519 1.76 2.68 -1.29
N GLU A 520 0.88 1.66 -1.24
CA GLU A 520 1.18 0.38 -0.59
C GLU A 520 2.36 -0.33 -1.25
N GLU A 521 2.48 -0.23 -2.59
CA GLU A 521 3.63 -0.72 -3.34
C GLU A 521 4.96 -0.14 -2.83
N MET A 522 4.98 1.11 -2.39
CA MET A 522 6.15 1.77 -1.81
C MET A 522 6.44 1.35 -0.36
N GLN A 523 5.46 0.76 0.33
CA GLN A 523 5.60 0.36 1.73
C GLN A 523 5.99 -1.11 1.89
N PHE A 524 5.63 -1.98 0.93
CA PHE A 524 5.82 -3.43 1.08
C PHE A 524 7.25 -3.84 1.41
N GLU A 525 8.26 -3.15 0.88
CA GLU A 525 9.67 -3.41 1.24
C GLU A 525 9.95 -3.14 2.71
N ALA A 526 9.63 -1.92 3.18
CA ALA A 526 9.84 -1.51 4.56
C ALA A 526 9.09 -2.42 5.54
N VAL A 527 7.80 -2.66 5.31
CA VAL A 527 7.00 -3.52 6.19
C VAL A 527 7.48 -4.97 6.18
N THR A 528 8.03 -5.48 5.07
CA THR A 528 8.57 -6.84 5.00
C THR A 528 9.82 -6.99 5.86
N ASN A 529 10.71 -5.99 5.82
CA ASN A 529 11.97 -6.02 6.57
C ASN A 529 11.75 -5.82 8.07
N GLU A 530 10.85 -4.93 8.48
CA GLU A 530 10.60 -4.62 9.89
C GLU A 530 9.73 -5.66 10.62
N SER A 531 8.83 -6.34 9.89
CA SER A 531 7.75 -7.14 10.50
C SER A 531 8.13 -8.59 10.85
N ARG A 532 9.35 -9.05 10.50
CA ARG A 532 9.75 -10.47 10.67
C ARG A 532 10.52 -10.76 11.96
N SER A 533 10.84 -9.75 12.77
CA SER A 533 11.83 -9.91 13.84
C SER A 533 11.27 -10.29 15.22
N PHE A 534 9.97 -10.13 15.48
CA PHE A 534 9.42 -10.31 16.83
C PHE A 534 8.18 -11.22 16.83
N THR A 535 8.20 -12.21 17.73
CA THR A 535 7.04 -13.05 18.02
C THR A 535 5.99 -12.29 18.84
N ILE A 536 4.77 -12.81 18.90
CA ILE A 536 3.73 -12.31 19.80
C ILE A 536 4.25 -12.32 21.25
N ARG A 537 4.98 -13.37 21.66
CA ARG A 537 5.58 -13.46 22.99
C ARG A 537 6.55 -12.31 23.26
N ASP A 538 7.47 -12.03 22.34
CA ASP A 538 8.45 -10.94 22.49
C ASP A 538 7.76 -9.58 22.66
N ARG A 539 6.73 -9.33 21.83
CA ARG A 539 5.94 -8.11 21.89
C ARG A 539 5.15 -7.98 23.18
N LEU A 540 4.53 -9.06 23.65
CA LEU A 540 3.84 -9.06 24.95
C LEU A 540 4.82 -8.75 26.07
N LEU A 541 5.98 -9.44 26.13
CA LEU A 541 7.02 -9.26 27.16
C LEU A 541 7.57 -7.83 27.23
N SER A 542 7.49 -7.06 26.14
CA SER A 542 7.84 -5.64 26.14
C SER A 542 6.87 -4.73 26.92
N LEU A 543 5.68 -5.23 27.28
CA LEU A 543 4.68 -4.48 28.03
C LEU A 543 5.04 -4.42 29.54
N PRO A 544 5.07 -3.24 30.18
CA PRO A 544 5.60 -3.05 31.54
C PRO A 544 4.94 -3.88 32.66
N SER A 545 3.75 -4.44 32.44
CA SER A 545 2.96 -5.17 33.44
C SER A 545 2.84 -6.67 33.16
N ILE A 546 3.34 -7.18 32.03
CA ILE A 546 3.09 -8.57 31.64
C ILE A 546 4.03 -9.55 32.34
N SER A 547 5.19 -9.08 32.83
CA SER A 547 6.28 -9.93 33.34
C SER A 547 5.83 -10.84 34.50
N LYS A 548 4.86 -10.39 35.31
CA LYS A 548 4.26 -11.20 36.39
C LYS A 548 3.37 -12.32 35.87
N VAL A 549 2.64 -12.07 34.77
CA VAL A 549 1.78 -13.06 34.09
C VAL A 549 2.65 -14.08 33.38
N ALA A 550 3.69 -13.63 32.67
CA ALA A 550 4.63 -14.50 31.97
C ALA A 550 5.31 -15.54 32.88
N LYS A 551 5.60 -15.18 34.14
CA LYS A 551 6.15 -16.12 35.14
C LYS A 551 5.20 -17.27 35.51
N GLN A 552 3.90 -17.13 35.24
CA GLN A 552 2.90 -18.16 35.51
C GLN A 552 2.75 -19.17 34.35
N GLY A 553 3.45 -18.93 33.23
CA GLY A 553 3.45 -19.80 32.05
C GLY A 553 2.62 -19.27 30.88
N ASP A 554 2.71 -19.96 29.75
CA ASP A 554 2.09 -19.56 28.48
C ASP A 554 0.55 -19.59 28.54
N ASP A 555 -0.04 -20.52 29.30
CA ASP A 555 -1.50 -20.57 29.51
C ASP A 555 -2.04 -19.31 30.19
N ALA A 556 -1.28 -18.78 31.16
CA ALA A 556 -1.64 -17.55 31.85
C ALA A 556 -1.54 -16.33 30.92
N LEU A 557 -0.55 -16.30 30.02
CA LEU A 557 -0.44 -15.27 28.99
C LEU A 557 -1.62 -15.31 28.02
N ASN A 558 -1.95 -16.49 27.50
CA ASN A 558 -3.09 -16.67 26.59
C ASN A 558 -4.41 -16.27 27.25
N LEU A 559 -4.62 -16.67 28.51
CA LEU A 559 -5.80 -16.28 29.27
C LEU A 559 -5.86 -14.76 29.47
N TRP A 560 -4.73 -14.13 29.83
CA TRP A 560 -4.66 -12.69 30.01
C TRP A 560 -5.00 -11.94 28.72
N VAL A 561 -4.44 -12.34 27.58
CA VAL A 561 -4.76 -11.70 26.30
C VAL A 561 -6.24 -11.89 25.94
N THR A 562 -6.76 -13.10 26.08
CA THR A 562 -8.18 -13.39 25.79
C THR A 562 -9.12 -12.55 26.63
N GLN A 563 -8.83 -12.42 27.94
CA GLN A 563 -9.62 -11.57 28.83
C GLN A 563 -9.48 -10.08 28.50
N PHE A 564 -8.27 -9.63 28.18
CA PHE A 564 -8.01 -8.23 27.86
C PHE A 564 -8.70 -7.83 26.54
N LEU A 565 -8.68 -8.70 25.54
CA LEU A 565 -9.22 -8.45 24.20
C LEU A 565 -10.72 -8.73 24.06
N ALA A 566 -11.36 -9.36 25.03
CA ALA A 566 -12.79 -9.65 25.00
C ALA A 566 -13.64 -8.42 24.62
N ILE A 567 -14.57 -8.60 23.68
CA ILE A 567 -15.49 -7.54 23.23
C ILE A 567 -16.80 -7.70 23.99
N ASP A 568 -17.23 -6.65 24.69
CA ASP A 568 -18.56 -6.53 25.27
C ASP A 568 -19.41 -5.52 24.49
N GLN A 569 -20.71 -5.45 24.80
CA GLN A 569 -21.65 -4.56 24.11
C GLN A 569 -21.38 -3.06 24.35
N SER A 570 -20.60 -2.70 25.37
CA SER A 570 -20.30 -1.32 25.74
C SER A 570 -18.99 -0.81 25.12
N TYR A 571 -18.17 -1.70 24.59
CA TYR A 571 -16.84 -1.35 24.10
C TYR A 571 -16.90 -0.61 22.76
N GLU A 572 -16.52 0.67 22.77
CA GLU A 572 -16.29 1.44 21.56
C GLU A 572 -15.02 0.95 20.84
N GLN A 573 -15.20 0.48 19.60
CA GLN A 573 -14.13 -0.08 18.79
C GLN A 573 -13.28 1.01 18.16
N ILE A 574 -12.33 1.53 18.94
CA ILE A 574 -11.42 2.59 18.50
C ILE A 574 -10.28 1.97 17.65
N PRO A 575 -10.09 2.40 16.39
CA PRO A 575 -8.95 2.01 15.56
C PRO A 575 -7.60 2.34 16.20
N MET A 576 -6.59 1.53 15.92
CA MET A 576 -5.20 1.87 16.29
C MET A 576 -4.62 2.96 15.36
N SER A 577 -3.52 3.58 15.78
CA SER A 577 -2.74 4.43 14.87
C SER A 577 -2.01 3.56 13.85
N TYR A 578 -2.18 3.90 12.57
CA TYR A 578 -1.52 3.29 11.42
C TYR A 578 -0.26 4.04 10.99
N ASP A 579 0.15 5.06 11.76
CA ASP A 579 1.34 5.88 11.46
C ASP A 579 2.61 5.02 11.53
N TYR A 580 2.61 4.03 12.43
CA TYR A 580 3.70 3.09 12.66
C TYR A 580 3.99 2.13 11.50
N ILE A 581 3.12 2.05 10.48
CA ILE A 581 3.37 1.25 9.28
C ILE A 581 4.52 1.83 8.44
N CYS A 582 4.75 3.13 8.54
CA CYS A 582 5.67 3.88 7.70
C CYS A 582 6.65 4.65 8.58
N GLN A 583 7.83 4.07 8.84
CA GLN A 583 8.91 4.81 9.51
C GLN A 583 9.31 6.00 8.66
N TYR A 584 9.50 7.16 9.28
CA TYR A 584 9.84 8.36 8.53
C TYR A 584 11.20 8.21 7.84
N ASP A 585 11.24 8.57 6.57
CA ASP A 585 12.45 8.60 5.77
C ASP A 585 12.68 10.03 5.24
N PRO A 586 13.80 10.67 5.61
CA PRO A 586 14.18 12.01 5.15
C PRO A 586 14.21 12.19 3.63
N SER A 587 14.54 11.15 2.86
CA SER A 587 14.60 11.19 1.39
C SER A 587 13.22 11.43 0.77
N TYR A 588 12.20 10.83 1.38
CA TYR A 588 10.80 11.05 1.02
C TYR A 588 10.25 12.32 1.64
N GLY A 589 10.58 12.61 2.90
CA GLY A 589 10.09 13.79 3.60
C GLY A 589 8.59 13.72 3.94
N PHE A 590 8.02 14.84 4.38
CA PHE A 590 6.60 14.98 4.74
C PHE A 590 5.93 16.11 3.99
N GLN A 591 4.60 16.10 3.97
CA GLN A 591 3.78 17.10 3.31
C GLN A 591 2.78 17.73 4.28
N ILE A 592 2.57 19.05 4.14
CA ILE A 592 1.59 19.81 4.91
C ILE A 592 0.65 20.52 3.93
N SER A 593 -0.66 20.42 4.17
CA SER A 593 -1.67 21.21 3.48
C SER A 593 -2.48 22.01 4.47
N ILE A 594 -2.78 23.27 4.13
CA ILE A 594 -3.72 24.10 4.87
C ILE A 594 -4.99 24.16 4.03
N ASP A 595 -6.04 23.50 4.47
CA ASP A 595 -7.21 23.24 3.62
C ASP A 595 -8.37 24.22 3.89
N GLY A 596 -8.49 24.72 5.11
CA GLY A 596 -9.55 25.66 5.46
C GLY A 596 -9.42 26.20 6.87
N ALA A 597 -10.27 27.15 7.23
CA ALA A 597 -10.36 27.70 8.58
C ALA A 597 -11.82 27.96 8.97
N PHE A 598 -12.07 28.13 10.27
CA PHE A 598 -13.41 28.39 10.81
C PHE A 598 -13.40 29.58 11.77
N ASN A 599 -14.54 30.26 11.82
CA ASN A 599 -14.86 31.36 12.75
C ASN A 599 -13.95 32.60 12.70
N LEU A 600 -13.18 32.79 11.63
CA LEU A 600 -12.23 33.91 11.49
C LEU A 600 -12.89 35.29 11.64
N GLY A 601 -12.08 36.30 12.00
CA GLY A 601 -12.47 37.70 11.98
C GLY A 601 -12.47 38.29 10.56
N VAL A 602 -13.56 38.95 10.16
CA VAL A 602 -13.69 39.58 8.83
C VAL A 602 -13.04 40.95 8.84
N LYS A 603 -11.77 41.05 8.44
CA LYS A 603 -11.08 42.34 8.24
C LYS A 603 -10.39 42.46 6.87
N GLY A 604 -10.67 41.55 5.94
CA GLY A 604 -10.03 41.48 4.63
C GLY A 604 -9.95 40.06 4.11
N TYR A 605 -8.98 39.81 3.24
CA TYR A 605 -8.68 38.50 2.68
C TYR A 605 -7.71 37.75 3.59
N THR A 606 -7.89 36.45 3.74
CA THR A 606 -7.04 35.66 4.63
C THR A 606 -5.93 34.98 3.82
N CYS A 607 -4.68 35.20 4.19
CA CYS A 607 -3.56 34.36 3.75
C CYS A 607 -2.99 33.58 4.94
N CYS A 608 -2.27 32.51 4.64
CA CYS A 608 -1.64 31.68 5.67
C CYS A 608 -0.15 31.50 5.35
N VAL A 609 0.66 31.43 6.41
CA VAL A 609 2.09 31.15 6.37
C VAL A 609 2.34 29.88 7.17
N VAL A 610 3.16 28.98 6.63
CA VAL A 610 3.68 27.82 7.35
C VAL A 610 5.17 28.00 7.55
N SER A 611 5.62 27.94 8.80
CA SER A 611 7.03 28.01 9.20
C SER A 611 7.37 26.83 10.11
N LEU A 612 8.43 26.09 9.79
CA LEU A 612 8.87 24.97 10.61
C LEU A 612 9.71 25.46 11.80
N CYS A 613 9.52 24.85 12.98
CA CYS A 613 10.20 25.16 14.23
C CYS A 613 10.76 23.86 14.85
N PRO A 614 12.05 23.77 15.19
CA PRO A 614 13.11 24.72 14.83
C PRO A 614 13.32 24.79 13.30
N PRO A 615 13.81 25.92 12.76
CA PRO A 615 14.29 27.12 13.46
C PRO A 615 13.27 28.27 13.59
N ALA A 616 12.03 28.13 13.08
CA ALA A 616 11.00 29.17 13.07
C ALA A 616 11.42 30.45 12.30
N ASN A 617 12.08 30.25 11.14
CA ASN A 617 12.72 31.30 10.32
C ASN A 617 11.90 32.57 10.13
N TYR A 618 10.58 32.44 9.99
CA TYR A 618 9.70 33.59 9.79
C TYR A 618 9.76 34.63 10.93
N TYR A 619 10.20 34.23 12.13
CA TYR A 619 10.21 35.05 13.35
C TYR A 619 11.61 35.43 13.86
N HIS A 620 12.69 34.88 13.29
CA HIS A 620 14.07 35.04 13.77
C HIS A 620 14.93 36.02 12.94
N THR A 621 14.32 36.87 12.11
CA THR A 621 15.03 37.78 11.19
C THR A 621 15.52 39.11 11.80
N GLU A 622 15.53 39.31 13.12
CA GLU A 622 15.81 40.61 13.76
C GLU A 622 17.11 40.67 14.60
N SER A 623 18.21 40.02 14.22
CA SER A 623 19.46 40.15 14.99
C SER A 623 20.73 40.22 14.14
N CYS A 624 20.71 41.01 13.08
CA CYS A 624 21.93 41.45 12.41
C CYS A 624 22.05 42.97 12.56
N ASP A 625 22.19 43.46 13.79
CA ASP A 625 22.60 44.86 13.98
C ASP A 625 24.03 45.01 13.41
N GLU A 626 24.20 45.88 12.42
CA GLU A 626 25.47 46.17 11.72
C GLU A 626 26.67 46.54 12.64
N ASN A 627 26.44 46.74 13.95
CA ASN A 627 27.45 47.24 14.89
C ASN A 627 27.84 46.27 16.02
N THR A 628 27.32 45.03 16.04
CA THR A 628 27.72 44.02 17.04
C THR A 628 27.99 42.67 16.38
N SER A 629 29.15 42.58 15.74
CA SER A 629 29.71 41.35 15.18
C SER A 629 30.19 40.40 16.30
N SER A 630 29.48 39.30 16.53
CA SER A 630 30.10 38.00 16.81
C SER A 630 29.15 36.81 16.69
N ASP A 631 27.83 37.00 16.78
CA ASP A 631 26.88 35.88 16.93
C ASP A 631 25.85 35.77 15.78
N CYS A 632 26.02 36.55 14.71
CA CYS A 632 25.19 36.45 13.52
C CYS A 632 25.63 35.21 12.72
N ILE A 633 24.73 34.23 12.61
CA ILE A 633 24.94 33.03 11.79
C ILE A 633 25.29 33.47 10.36
N ASP A 634 26.44 33.04 9.86
CA ASP A 634 26.98 33.41 8.56
C ASP A 634 25.91 33.29 7.46
N ALA A 635 25.83 34.26 6.55
CA ALA A 635 24.90 34.23 5.41
C ALA A 635 25.06 32.97 4.51
N ALA A 636 26.17 32.25 4.63
CA ALA A 636 26.41 30.93 4.04
C ALA A 636 25.51 29.82 4.63
N ASP A 637 25.14 29.93 5.91
CA ASP A 637 24.22 29.02 6.59
C ASP A 637 22.75 29.29 6.25
N SER A 638 22.44 30.41 5.56
CA SER A 638 21.08 30.70 5.11
C SER A 638 20.56 29.72 4.04
N LYS A 639 21.47 28.96 3.40
CA LYS A 639 21.15 27.85 2.49
C LYS A 639 20.55 26.62 3.21
N PHE A 640 20.58 26.56 4.54
CA PHE A 640 20.06 25.44 5.33
C PHE A 640 18.63 25.65 5.88
N TYR A 641 18.08 26.85 5.71
CA TYR A 641 16.79 27.24 6.29
C TYR A 641 15.60 26.87 5.39
N ASP A 642 14.54 26.33 5.99
CA ASP A 642 13.30 26.00 5.29
C ASP A 642 12.69 27.23 4.59
N ASN A 643 12.33 27.06 3.31
CA ASN A 643 11.53 28.03 2.59
C ASN A 643 10.22 28.26 3.35
N ILE A 644 9.94 29.53 3.67
CA ILE A 644 8.65 29.92 4.24
C ILE A 644 7.58 29.66 3.17
N VAL A 645 6.57 28.86 3.52
CA VAL A 645 5.49 28.51 2.59
C VAL A 645 4.31 29.43 2.81
N PHE A 646 3.84 30.03 1.72
CA PHE A 646 2.68 30.92 1.70
C PHE A 646 1.53 30.25 0.97
N ILE A 647 0.38 30.19 1.64
CA ILE A 647 -0.87 29.61 1.14
C ILE A 647 -1.73 30.75 0.59
N LYS A 648 -2.00 30.72 -0.72
CA LYS A 648 -2.51 31.86 -1.49
C LYS A 648 -3.73 31.53 -2.35
N GLU A 649 -3.98 30.27 -2.68
CA GLU A 649 -5.04 29.85 -3.61
C GLU A 649 -6.40 29.73 -2.90
N LEU A 650 -7.03 30.86 -2.58
CA LEU A 650 -8.36 30.90 -1.97
C LEU A 650 -9.47 30.44 -2.92
N ASP A 651 -10.43 29.67 -2.40
CA ASP A 651 -11.70 29.43 -3.07
C ASP A 651 -12.60 30.66 -2.96
N MET A 652 -12.80 31.37 -4.07
CA MET A 652 -13.63 32.58 -4.11
C MET A 652 -15.11 32.34 -3.81
N SER A 653 -15.57 31.09 -3.92
CA SER A 653 -16.93 30.68 -3.54
C SER A 653 -17.09 30.36 -2.06
N SER A 654 -15.98 30.25 -1.31
CA SER A 654 -16.00 30.04 0.14
C SER A 654 -16.38 31.31 0.91
N PHE A 655 -16.72 31.14 2.19
CA PHE A 655 -17.15 32.23 3.05
C PHE A 655 -15.96 32.94 3.70
N ALA A 656 -16.02 34.26 3.88
CA ALA A 656 -14.91 35.02 4.43
C ALA A 656 -14.47 34.60 5.86
N ARG A 657 -15.39 34.10 6.69
CA ARG A 657 -15.09 33.55 8.02
C ARG A 657 -14.73 32.07 8.00
N GLN A 658 -14.94 31.42 6.85
CA GLN A 658 -14.68 30.00 6.63
C GLN A 658 -13.97 29.80 5.28
N PRO A 659 -12.77 30.41 5.09
CA PRO A 659 -12.06 30.31 3.83
C PRO A 659 -11.64 28.85 3.59
N ILE A 660 -11.61 28.48 2.32
CA ILE A 660 -11.06 27.22 1.83
C ILE A 660 -9.89 27.55 0.93
N TRP A 661 -8.77 26.83 1.08
CA TRP A 661 -7.60 26.96 0.24
C TRP A 661 -7.45 25.75 -0.69
N LYS A 662 -6.88 26.00 -1.87
CA LYS A 662 -6.70 25.03 -2.96
C LYS A 662 -5.24 24.74 -3.26
N ASP A 663 -4.31 25.27 -2.47
CA ASP A 663 -2.86 25.10 -2.65
C ASP A 663 -2.43 23.62 -2.55
N GLY A 664 -3.18 22.80 -1.81
CA GLY A 664 -2.90 21.38 -1.65
C GLY A 664 -1.66 21.14 -0.78
N PHE A 665 -0.96 20.04 -1.02
CA PHE A 665 0.18 19.63 -0.21
C PHE A 665 1.47 20.38 -0.61
N HIS A 666 2.14 20.93 0.39
CA HIS A 666 3.50 21.47 0.28
C HIS A 666 4.51 20.49 0.88
N TRP A 667 5.64 20.33 0.19
CA TRP A 667 6.60 19.25 0.47
C TRP A 667 7.85 19.75 1.21
N TYR A 668 8.23 19.04 2.27
CA TYR A 668 9.43 19.27 3.08
C TYR A 668 10.29 18.00 3.11
N ARG A 669 11.56 18.09 2.69
CA ARG A 669 12.49 16.94 2.54
C ARG A 669 13.84 17.17 3.17
N GLY A 670 14.60 16.10 3.33
CA GLY A 670 15.97 16.14 3.87
C GLY A 670 16.02 16.50 5.36
N ARG A 671 14.85 16.59 6.01
CA ARG A 671 14.74 16.84 7.45
C ARG A 671 14.93 15.52 8.15
N THR A 672 15.76 15.50 9.19
CA THR A 672 15.92 14.31 10.03
C THR A 672 14.73 14.20 10.98
N ALA A 673 14.30 12.97 11.29
CA ALA A 673 13.29 12.73 12.33
C ALA A 673 13.81 13.29 13.65
N SER A 674 13.36 14.49 13.97
CA SER A 674 13.71 15.26 15.15
C SER A 674 12.44 15.94 15.66
N GLN A 675 12.50 16.51 16.84
CA GLN A 675 11.36 17.22 17.40
C GLN A 675 11.11 18.50 16.58
N MET A 676 10.10 18.46 15.70
CA MET A 676 9.77 19.53 14.77
C MET A 676 8.26 19.82 14.80
N TYR A 677 7.93 21.09 14.62
CA TYR A 677 6.59 21.63 14.64
C TYR A 677 6.36 22.52 13.43
N ALA A 678 5.15 22.50 12.88
CA ALA A 678 4.69 23.54 11.97
C ALA A 678 3.98 24.65 12.76
N ILE A 679 4.41 25.88 12.54
CA ILE A 679 3.72 27.09 12.96
C ILE A 679 2.88 27.57 11.78
N ILE A 680 1.57 27.60 11.97
CA ILE A 680 0.59 28.01 10.97
C ILE A 680 0.06 29.38 11.36
N HIS A 681 0.41 30.43 10.62
CA HIS A 681 0.08 31.82 10.97
C HIS A 681 -0.85 32.43 9.92
N LEU A 682 -2.04 32.84 10.34
CA LEU A 682 -3.05 33.45 9.48
C LEU A 682 -2.98 34.98 9.58
N PHE A 683 -3.08 35.63 8.43
CA PHE A 683 -3.11 37.08 8.31
C PHE A 683 -4.29 37.56 7.48
N SER A 684 -4.91 38.64 7.94
CA SER A 684 -5.83 39.45 7.16
C SER A 684 -5.04 40.45 6.33
N VAL A 685 -5.27 40.44 5.03
CA VAL A 685 -4.74 41.39 4.06
C VAL A 685 -5.87 42.29 3.59
N SER A 686 -5.72 43.60 3.80
CA SER A 686 -6.73 44.58 3.44
C SER A 686 -6.09 45.80 2.79
N LEU A 687 -6.77 46.34 1.78
CA LEU A 687 -6.34 47.58 1.13
C LEU A 687 -6.87 48.77 1.94
N GLN A 688 -5.97 49.49 2.60
CA GLN A 688 -6.28 50.72 3.35
C GLN A 688 -5.46 51.88 2.78
N ASN A 689 -6.11 53.00 2.46
CA ASN A 689 -5.45 54.20 1.95
C ASN A 689 -4.51 53.94 0.74
N LYS A 690 -4.94 53.11 -0.22
CA LYS A 690 -4.15 52.67 -1.39
C LYS A 690 -2.88 51.86 -1.05
N SER A 691 -2.72 51.43 0.21
CA SER A 691 -1.63 50.58 0.67
C SER A 691 -2.17 49.26 1.21
N TRP A 692 -1.49 48.16 0.91
CA TRP A 692 -1.85 46.86 1.45
C TRP A 692 -1.32 46.74 2.88
N THR A 693 -2.23 46.47 3.82
CA THR A 693 -1.92 46.26 5.22
C THR A 693 -2.15 44.79 5.58
N ARG A 694 -1.24 44.22 6.38
CA ARG A 694 -1.31 42.85 6.87
C ARG A 694 -1.47 42.87 8.39
N GLN A 695 -2.53 42.25 8.90
CA GLN A 695 -2.79 42.12 10.33
C GLN A 695 -2.91 40.65 10.71
N SER A 696 -2.28 40.21 11.81
CA SER A 696 -2.45 38.84 12.29
C SER A 696 -3.90 38.57 12.70
N GLN A 697 -4.45 37.44 12.22
CA GLN A 697 -5.75 36.92 12.63
C GLN A 697 -5.62 35.80 13.68
N GLY A 698 -4.45 35.18 13.77
CA GLY A 698 -4.08 34.21 14.79
C GLY A 698 -3.14 33.14 14.25
N TRP A 699 -2.60 32.31 15.13
CA TRP A 699 -1.64 31.26 14.78
C TRP A 699 -1.94 29.94 15.50
N ALA A 700 -1.46 28.85 14.93
CA ALA A 700 -1.56 27.50 15.47
C ALA A 700 -0.20 26.80 15.40
N VAL A 701 -0.07 25.69 16.14
CA VAL A 701 1.11 24.84 16.16
C VAL A 701 0.71 23.37 16.01
N LEU A 702 1.44 22.63 15.18
CA LEU A 702 1.23 21.20 14.93
C LEU A 702 2.56 20.44 15.08
N PRO A 703 2.65 19.40 15.92
CA PRO A 703 3.83 18.53 15.94
C PRO A 703 3.88 17.68 14.67
N ILE A 704 5.04 17.65 14.01
CA ILE A 704 5.24 16.87 12.78
C ILE A 704 5.46 15.39 13.10
N PHE A 705 6.29 15.12 14.11
CA PHE A 705 6.75 13.78 14.44
C PHE A 705 6.13 13.27 15.74
N GLN A 706 5.73 12.00 15.73
CA GLN A 706 5.48 11.21 16.93
C GLN A 706 6.58 10.15 17.01
N LYS A 707 7.63 10.43 17.79
CA LYS A 707 8.86 9.63 17.84
C LYS A 707 9.54 9.56 16.46
N THR A 708 9.49 8.43 15.77
CA THR A 708 10.16 8.15 14.49
C THR A 708 9.19 8.15 13.30
N VAL A 709 7.91 8.45 13.53
CA VAL A 709 6.88 8.44 12.49
C VAL A 709 6.22 9.81 12.36
N ILE A 710 5.63 10.08 11.21
CA ILE A 710 4.83 11.29 11.00
C ILE A 710 3.48 11.12 11.69
N SER A 711 3.06 12.14 12.43
CA SER A 711 1.73 12.19 13.05
C SER A 711 0.68 12.45 11.97
N MET A 712 0.33 11.41 11.20
CA MET A 712 -0.49 11.58 10.02
C MET A 712 -1.96 11.87 10.37
N GLY A 713 -2.58 12.78 9.60
CA GLY A 713 -4.01 13.04 9.72
C GLY A 713 -4.47 14.36 9.15
N CYS A 714 -5.79 14.54 9.22
CA CYS A 714 -6.45 15.83 9.07
C CYS A 714 -6.76 16.35 10.48
N PHE A 715 -6.22 17.51 10.85
CA PHE A 715 -6.29 18.07 12.19
C PHE A 715 -7.02 19.40 12.18
N GLN A 716 -7.89 19.63 13.17
CA GLN A 716 -8.45 20.95 13.45
C GLN A 716 -7.70 21.55 14.64
N LEU A 717 -7.00 22.65 14.40
CA LEU A 717 -6.12 23.30 15.37
C LEU A 717 -6.74 24.62 15.84
N PRO A 718 -6.70 24.93 17.14
CA PRO A 718 -7.21 26.21 17.63
C PRO A 718 -6.25 27.35 17.26
N LEU A 719 -6.80 28.54 17.00
CA LEU A 719 -5.99 29.74 16.77
C LEU A 719 -5.78 30.52 18.08
N PHE A 720 -4.53 30.86 18.32
CA PHE A 720 -4.07 31.80 19.35
C PHE A 720 -4.02 33.23 18.81
N GLU A 721 -4.33 34.20 19.66
CA GLU A 721 -4.30 35.62 19.32
C GLU A 721 -2.86 36.13 19.13
N HIS A 722 -2.74 37.26 18.44
CA HIS A 722 -1.48 37.97 18.18
C HIS A 722 -0.44 37.13 17.42
N ASN A 723 0.84 37.49 17.56
CA ASN A 723 1.96 36.74 16.98
C ASN A 723 2.49 35.71 18.00
N PRO A 724 3.06 34.58 17.57
CA PRO A 724 3.67 33.63 18.49
C PRO A 724 4.82 34.29 19.28
N PRO A 725 4.81 34.22 20.63
CA PRO A 725 5.88 34.80 21.44
C PRO A 725 7.23 34.13 21.16
N ARG A 726 8.33 34.90 21.13
CA ARG A 726 9.69 34.36 21.00
C ARG A 726 10.05 33.41 22.14
N SER A 727 9.60 33.70 23.36
CA SER A 727 9.77 32.83 24.52
C SER A 727 9.13 31.46 24.28
N PHE A 728 7.93 31.43 23.70
CA PHE A 728 7.23 30.20 23.34
C PHE A 728 7.97 29.43 22.24
N LEU A 729 8.38 30.09 21.15
CA LEU A 729 9.15 29.45 20.07
C LEU A 729 10.46 28.84 20.58
N ASN A 730 11.19 29.54 21.45
CA ASN A 730 12.42 29.04 22.06
C ASN A 730 12.18 27.89 23.04
N ALA A 731 11.04 27.87 23.75
CA ALA A 731 10.66 26.76 24.61
C ALA A 731 10.22 25.53 23.79
N LEU A 732 9.59 25.76 22.64
CA LEU A 732 9.09 24.72 21.74
C LEU A 732 10.23 23.86 21.17
N THR A 733 11.39 24.45 20.87
CA THR A 733 12.58 23.71 20.41
C THR A 733 13.14 22.74 21.47
N LYS A 734 12.81 22.96 22.75
CA LYS A 734 13.31 22.16 23.89
C LYS A 734 12.27 21.20 24.46
N SER A 735 10.98 21.46 24.27
CA SER A 735 9.90 20.76 24.98
C SER A 735 9.30 19.58 24.21
N LYS A 736 9.55 18.35 24.65
CA LYS A 736 8.94 17.14 24.05
C LYS A 736 7.43 17.03 24.25
N ASP A 737 6.85 17.87 25.11
CA ASP A 737 5.44 17.84 25.47
C ASP A 737 4.77 19.16 25.11
N LEU A 738 4.14 19.18 23.93
CA LEU A 738 3.43 20.35 23.42
C LEU A 738 2.19 20.68 24.25
N ALA A 739 1.46 19.67 24.73
CA ALA A 739 0.21 19.88 25.45
C ALA A 739 0.48 20.59 26.79
N ASN A 740 1.50 20.15 27.52
CA ASN A 740 1.91 20.80 28.76
C ASN A 740 2.49 22.20 28.50
N LEU A 741 3.27 22.39 27.44
CA LEU A 741 3.79 23.72 27.09
C LEU A 741 2.66 24.71 26.77
N LEU A 742 1.68 24.30 25.95
CA LEU A 742 0.51 25.12 25.64
C LEU A 742 -0.27 25.49 26.89
N LYS A 743 -0.50 24.53 27.80
CA LYS A 743 -1.21 24.77 29.05
C LYS A 743 -0.47 25.77 29.95
N LEU A 744 0.83 25.57 30.15
CA LEU A 744 1.65 26.47 30.97
C LEU A 744 1.67 27.90 30.42
N SER A 745 1.84 28.05 29.09
CA SER A 745 1.83 29.38 28.46
C SER A 745 0.45 30.06 28.50
N GLN A 746 -0.65 29.28 28.50
CA GLN A 746 -1.99 29.83 28.72
C GLN A 746 -2.20 30.26 30.17
N ASP A 747 -1.77 29.46 31.14
CA ASP A 747 -1.87 29.76 32.57
C ASP A 747 -1.06 31.01 32.93
N GLN A 748 0.12 31.16 32.32
CA GLN A 748 0.97 32.35 32.41
C GLN A 748 0.45 33.55 31.61
N LYS A 749 -0.60 33.36 30.80
CA LYS A 749 -1.23 34.36 29.91
C LYS A 749 -0.32 34.88 28.79
N ASP A 750 0.76 34.16 28.47
CA ASP A 750 1.67 34.45 27.34
C ASP A 750 1.00 34.20 25.99
N ILE A 751 0.10 33.21 25.95
CA ILE A 751 -0.73 32.91 24.78
C ILE A 751 -2.20 32.85 25.19
N ARG A 752 -3.10 33.25 24.28
CA ARG A 752 -4.55 33.24 24.52
C ARG A 752 -5.27 32.73 23.29
N LEU A 753 -6.27 31.87 23.48
CA LEU A 753 -7.16 31.45 22.40
C LEU A 753 -7.95 32.64 21.87
N THR A 754 -8.24 32.61 20.57
CA THR A 754 -9.09 33.63 19.95
C THR A 754 -10.48 33.68 20.59
N SER A 755 -10.95 34.89 20.88
CA SER A 755 -12.30 35.15 21.45
C SER A 755 -13.47 34.53 20.68
N LYS A 756 -13.29 34.23 19.39
CA LYS A 756 -14.32 33.65 18.51
C LYS A 756 -14.26 32.13 18.37
N ALA A 757 -13.39 31.45 19.12
CA ALA A 757 -13.10 30.04 18.93
C ALA A 757 -12.77 29.74 17.45
N SER A 758 -11.80 30.49 16.92
CA SER A 758 -11.31 30.29 15.55
C SER A 758 -10.37 29.10 15.48
N SER A 759 -10.39 28.39 14.36
CA SER A 759 -9.53 27.23 14.11
C SER A 759 -9.07 27.15 12.65
N VAL A 760 -8.01 26.39 12.40
CA VAL A 760 -7.50 26.05 11.07
C VAL A 760 -7.49 24.53 10.88
N VAL A 761 -7.77 24.07 9.66
CA VAL A 761 -7.72 22.66 9.27
C VAL A 761 -6.45 22.39 8.48
N VAL A 762 -5.70 21.40 8.93
CA VAL A 762 -4.37 21.06 8.41
C VAL A 762 -4.29 19.57 8.12
N ARG A 763 -3.87 19.18 6.92
CA ARG A 763 -3.45 17.81 6.63
C ARG A 763 -1.93 17.68 6.72
N LEU A 764 -1.48 16.62 7.39
CA LEU A 764 -0.07 16.25 7.51
C LEU A 764 0.09 14.78 7.15
N CYS A 765 1.03 14.45 6.27
CA CYS A 765 1.36 13.06 5.93
C CYS A 765 2.83 12.85 5.61
N ASP A 766 3.25 11.58 5.73
CA ASP A 766 4.44 11.10 5.02
C ASP A 766 4.20 11.21 3.51
N SER A 767 5.20 11.66 2.76
CA SER A 767 5.05 11.93 1.33
C SER A 767 4.75 10.68 0.50
N ARG A 768 5.09 9.49 1.01
CA ARG A 768 4.73 8.22 0.36
C ARG A 768 3.26 7.89 0.51
N ARG A 769 2.54 8.50 1.47
CA ARG A 769 1.15 8.19 1.83
C ARG A 769 0.19 9.36 1.57
N SER A 770 0.58 10.34 0.76
CA SER A 770 -0.24 11.53 0.47
C SER A 770 -1.62 11.18 -0.07
N ASP A 771 -1.72 10.11 -0.86
CA ASP A 771 -2.95 9.68 -1.52
C ASP A 771 -3.95 9.01 -0.55
N GLU A 772 -3.49 8.61 0.65
CA GLU A 772 -4.34 8.02 1.69
C GLU A 772 -5.20 9.08 2.39
N LEU A 773 -4.72 10.33 2.45
CA LEU A 773 -5.41 11.42 3.11
C LEU A 773 -6.29 12.21 2.13
N GLN A 774 -7.57 11.85 2.08
CA GLN A 774 -8.56 12.66 1.41
C GLN A 774 -8.87 13.95 2.19
N LEU A 775 -9.22 15.00 1.45
CA LEU A 775 -9.68 16.26 2.03
C LEU A 775 -11.05 16.04 2.70
N ASP A 776 -11.09 16.17 4.02
CA ASP A 776 -12.33 16.14 4.80
C ASP A 776 -12.33 17.23 5.87
N LEU A 777 -12.90 18.39 5.52
CA LEU A 777 -13.03 19.53 6.43
C LEU A 777 -14.03 19.29 7.57
N LYS A 778 -14.94 18.32 7.44
CA LYS A 778 -16.02 18.08 8.41
C LYS A 778 -15.58 17.14 9.53
N HIS A 779 -14.70 16.20 9.23
CA HIS A 779 -14.24 15.18 10.16
C HIS A 779 -12.75 15.32 10.51
N ALA A 780 -12.22 16.54 10.45
CA ALA A 780 -10.89 16.84 10.95
C ALA A 780 -10.80 16.50 12.45
N LYS A 781 -9.70 15.87 12.87
CA LYS A 781 -9.48 15.41 14.24
C LYS A 781 -9.48 16.61 15.21
N PRO A 782 -10.34 16.62 16.23
CA PRO A 782 -10.43 17.71 17.20
C PRO A 782 -9.41 17.61 18.34
N ASP A 783 -8.43 16.71 18.25
CA ASP A 783 -7.50 16.33 19.33
C ASP A 783 -6.79 17.52 20.00
N PHE A 784 -6.63 18.64 19.28
CA PHE A 784 -5.95 19.85 19.76
C PHE A 784 -6.90 20.95 20.28
N LEU A 785 -8.23 20.76 20.22
CA LEU A 785 -9.23 21.78 20.58
C LEU A 785 -9.54 21.85 22.09
N GLY A 786 -9.02 20.89 22.87
CA GLY A 786 -9.26 20.80 24.32
C GLY A 786 -10.65 20.28 24.68
N GLU A 787 -11.13 20.62 25.87
CA GLU A 787 -12.34 20.01 26.48
C GLU A 787 -13.68 20.38 25.82
N ASN A 788 -13.72 21.43 24.99
CA ASN A 788 -14.96 21.93 24.38
C ASN A 788 -14.83 22.13 22.86
N PRO A 789 -14.62 21.05 22.07
CA PRO A 789 -14.40 21.14 20.62
C PRO A 789 -15.61 21.71 19.87
N GLU A 790 -16.82 21.51 20.39
CA GLU A 790 -18.10 22.01 19.85
C GLU A 790 -18.08 23.53 19.59
N LYS A 791 -17.32 24.30 20.38
CA LYS A 791 -17.21 25.78 20.23
C LYS A 791 -16.53 26.20 18.93
N PHE A 792 -15.71 25.33 18.35
CA PHE A 792 -14.97 25.58 17.11
C PHE A 792 -15.76 25.16 15.87
N LEU A 793 -16.98 24.64 16.05
CA LEU A 793 -17.87 24.37 14.92
C LEU A 793 -18.18 25.69 14.18
N PRO A 794 -18.42 25.63 12.86
CA PRO A 794 -18.73 26.80 12.06
C PRO A 794 -19.93 27.58 12.62
N SER A 795 -19.73 28.84 12.99
CA SER A 795 -20.75 29.70 13.57
C SER A 795 -20.92 31.02 12.80
N GLY A 796 -22.18 31.37 12.55
CA GLY A 796 -22.58 32.61 11.89
C GLY A 796 -22.41 32.61 10.36
N THR A 797 -23.12 33.53 9.71
CA THR A 797 -23.04 33.76 8.26
C THR A 797 -22.05 34.87 7.96
N SER A 798 -21.27 34.72 6.88
CA SER A 798 -20.45 35.80 6.32
C SER A 798 -20.64 35.87 4.81
N PRO A 799 -20.35 37.00 4.15
CA PRO A 799 -20.36 37.03 2.69
C PRO A 799 -19.34 36.04 2.12
N MET A 800 -19.60 35.57 0.90
CA MET A 800 -18.61 34.86 0.09
C MET A 800 -17.42 35.78 -0.20
N ILE A 801 -16.23 35.22 -0.34
CA ILE A 801 -15.00 35.97 -0.62
C ILE A 801 -15.12 36.76 -1.92
N SER A 802 -15.76 36.19 -2.95
CA SER A 802 -16.09 36.89 -4.20
C SER A 802 -16.90 38.17 -4.00
N LYS A 803 -17.73 38.26 -2.96
CA LYS A 803 -18.52 39.46 -2.64
C LYS A 803 -17.72 40.55 -1.92
N LEU A 804 -16.49 40.26 -1.50
CA LEU A 804 -15.60 41.25 -0.90
C LEU A 804 -14.81 42.04 -1.96
N ILE A 805 -14.85 41.61 -3.23
CA ILE A 805 -14.13 42.27 -4.32
C ILE A 805 -14.73 43.68 -4.54
N PRO A 806 -13.89 44.73 -4.64
CA PRO A 806 -14.35 46.07 -4.96
C PRO A 806 -15.18 46.13 -6.24
N LYS A 807 -16.25 46.94 -6.22
CA LYS A 807 -17.06 47.21 -7.41
C LYS A 807 -16.15 47.78 -8.50
N ASN A 808 -16.19 47.20 -9.70
CA ASN A 808 -15.37 47.55 -10.90
C ASN A 808 -13.98 46.92 -10.99
N VAL A 809 -13.62 45.95 -10.13
CA VAL A 809 -12.40 45.14 -10.29
C VAL A 809 -12.81 43.72 -10.64
N SER A 810 -12.23 43.13 -11.69
CA SER A 810 -12.48 41.73 -11.99
C SER A 810 -11.85 40.82 -10.94
N GLU A 811 -12.40 39.63 -10.74
CA GLU A 811 -11.85 38.64 -9.80
C GLU A 811 -10.37 38.33 -10.11
N LEU A 812 -10.05 38.15 -11.40
CA LEU A 812 -8.70 37.85 -11.85
C LEU A 812 -7.71 38.97 -11.52
N GLU A 813 -8.07 40.23 -11.79
CA GLU A 813 -7.24 41.40 -11.47
C GLU A 813 -7.04 41.55 -9.97
N PHE A 814 -8.12 41.35 -9.20
CA PHE A 814 -8.08 41.45 -7.75
C PHE A 814 -7.15 40.39 -7.14
N VAL A 815 -7.31 39.12 -7.54
CA VAL A 815 -6.47 38.00 -7.07
C VAL A 815 -5.02 38.24 -7.45
N LYS A 816 -4.75 38.74 -8.66
CA LYS A 816 -3.38 39.11 -9.08
C LYS A 816 -2.79 40.20 -8.20
N ALA A 817 -3.52 41.29 -7.94
CA ALA A 817 -3.07 42.38 -7.08
C ALA A 817 -2.80 41.92 -5.64
N MET A 818 -3.68 41.07 -5.09
CA MET A 818 -3.50 40.48 -3.76
C MET A 818 -2.24 39.61 -3.70
N ARG A 819 -2.00 38.76 -4.71
CA ARG A 819 -0.79 37.93 -4.79
C ARG A 819 0.48 38.76 -4.89
N THR A 820 0.47 39.83 -5.68
CA THR A 820 1.59 40.77 -5.77
C THR A 820 1.86 41.42 -4.42
N ALA A 821 0.82 41.89 -3.71
CA ALA A 821 0.97 42.48 -2.39
C ALA A 821 1.53 41.49 -1.34
N LEU A 822 1.10 40.23 -1.42
CA LEU A 822 1.65 39.15 -0.60
C LEU A 822 3.14 38.92 -0.92
N ALA A 823 3.50 38.85 -2.21
CA ALA A 823 4.88 38.68 -2.65
C ALA A 823 5.79 39.88 -2.29
N GLU A 824 5.26 41.10 -2.30
CA GLU A 824 5.99 42.29 -1.83
C GLU A 824 6.17 42.29 -0.31
N GLY A 825 5.15 41.86 0.45
CA GLY A 825 5.24 41.67 1.90
C GLY A 825 6.22 40.56 2.28
N GLU A 826 6.24 39.49 1.51
CA GLU A 826 7.24 38.41 1.56
C GLU A 826 8.64 38.98 1.35
N ALA A 827 8.87 39.66 0.22
CA ALA A 827 10.16 40.24 -0.10
C ALA A 827 10.63 41.26 0.93
N LYS A 828 9.75 42.06 1.51
CA LYS A 828 10.08 43.00 2.60
C LYS A 828 10.48 42.29 3.89
N GLN A 829 9.82 41.21 4.24
CA GLN A 829 10.14 40.43 5.44
C GLN A 829 11.41 39.60 5.28
N PHE A 830 11.73 39.18 4.05
CA PHE A 830 13.04 38.63 3.70
C PHE A 830 14.13 39.71 3.66
N LYS A 831 13.84 40.93 3.18
CA LYS A 831 14.79 42.06 3.10
C LYS A 831 15.09 42.71 4.45
N SER A 832 14.14 42.73 5.39
CA SER A 832 14.39 43.24 6.75
C SER A 832 15.31 42.33 7.58
N GLY A 833 15.69 41.15 7.06
CA GLY A 833 16.75 40.30 7.61
C GLY A 833 18.05 40.32 6.78
N TRP A 834 18.15 41.20 5.78
CA TRP A 834 19.32 41.38 4.90
C TRP A 834 19.91 42.81 4.98
N HIS A 835 19.46 43.61 5.93
CA HIS A 835 20.01 44.92 6.26
C HIS A 835 20.41 44.94 7.72
#